data_AF-A0A0G2HDC1-F1
#
_entry.id   AF-A0A0G2HDC1-F1
#
_cell.length_a   1.000
_cell.length_b   1.000
_cell.length_c   1.000
_cell.angle_alpha   90.00
_cell.angle_beta   90.00
_cell.angle_gamma   90.00
#
_symmetry.space_group_name_H-M   'P 1'
#
loop_
_entity.id
_entity.type
_entity.pdbx_description
1 polymer ?
#
loop_
_entity_poly.entity_id
_entity_poly.type
_entity_poly.pdbx_seq_one_letter_code
_entity_poly.pdbx_strand_id
1 'polypeptide(L)'
;MRSPPMEGLQQNPHAPLRLLSLDGGGVRGLSSLMVLDDLMENIAHQEKRLGKRDPKHTKPLKPCDYFDLIGGTSTGGIIAVLLGRLRLDVKQCIHIYRKLAEEIFKKDRSIKLLGIKLPTGPTRFSGAVLEAAIKSALVELGYREDEPMWDDSLFEEIIEPFDLQGESIWADQPTPPRFTESPEESFSIPQEIEESHATLWQSYSSKMSKDLDTLSIRSKDGLTRRNTFRVHPKGSVHRRANRKGCRTFVVTTLKNALGLPRIISTYDPNDRQTKIWEALRATSAAPTFFEEMTFGTPRMSYLDGGVGFNNPCAEVDYAAKSIWEGRSIGVIVSVGTGLQTIPSVKKIASWLPFGLGTDIALASALASMATGTARVDNEMQRMYYGSPTRYSRFDVESGLADVSLEQWMKEDEMAALTEQYMRDPHQVLRARKLSELMVKLSALPPKFEIGALAFRCGIAGRGLVDGEFVSEELDFKTGFPLGVRPTLSDHQRLTENRDTSPSGKAGLAVDPRSGRSQKILPVAVDLDGDGRREESAVLTCRRAENVCLRALRTGIPPGKYRVKFIVCFFDPAKNLITGAGTTKAGEGSASGSDQQVDDNIRPPTELVFSVGKPFDTKTFGSRFVDVKITPDVVPVLLHPDAVRVRVGRSRYADRNGRGWVEIAGDVEVEVGLDGALGLLVTKKFEEGVVVGGWSFGGVRLEPVFDE
;
A
#
# COMPACT_ATOMS: atom_id res chain seq x y z
N MET A 1 38.77 -1.74 -2.06
CA MET A 1 37.40 -1.98 -2.59
C MET A 1 36.53 -0.83 -2.15
N ARG A 2 36.04 0.00 -3.09
CA ARG A 2 35.05 1.03 -2.79
C ARG A 2 33.72 0.33 -2.54
N SER A 3 33.10 0.59 -1.41
CA SER A 3 31.72 0.21 -1.13
C SER A 3 30.85 0.68 -2.30
N PRO A 4 29.92 -0.13 -2.82
CA PRO A 4 28.96 0.37 -3.80
C PRO A 4 28.19 1.55 -3.17
N PRO A 5 27.80 2.56 -3.97
CA PRO A 5 26.94 3.62 -3.47
C PRO A 5 25.68 2.96 -2.91
N MET A 6 25.26 3.39 -1.71
CA MET A 6 23.93 3.06 -1.19
C MET A 6 22.91 3.59 -2.19
N GLU A 7 22.49 2.72 -3.12
CA GLU A 7 21.36 2.95 -4.01
C GLU A 7 20.21 3.49 -3.16
N GLY A 8 19.70 4.67 -3.53
CA GLY A 8 18.63 5.31 -2.78
C GLY A 8 17.50 4.30 -2.58
N LEU A 9 17.04 4.13 -1.32
CA LEU A 9 16.00 3.16 -0.95
C LEU A 9 14.92 3.08 -2.05
N GLN A 10 15.00 2.04 -2.90
CA GLN A 10 13.92 1.68 -3.80
C GLN A 10 12.70 1.44 -2.90
N GLN A 11 11.64 2.20 -3.10
CA GLN A 11 10.37 1.98 -2.40
C GLN A 11 9.61 0.93 -3.20
N ASN A 12 9.05 -0.09 -2.53
CA ASN A 12 8.22 -1.10 -3.20
C ASN A 12 6.99 -0.39 -3.83
N PRO A 13 6.88 -0.33 -5.18
CA PRO A 13 5.79 0.40 -5.85
C PRO A 13 4.41 -0.23 -5.56
N HIS A 14 4.37 -1.51 -5.20
CA HIS A 14 3.16 -2.24 -4.82
C HIS A 14 2.92 -2.29 -3.31
N ALA A 15 3.75 -1.65 -2.48
CA ALA A 15 3.51 -1.62 -1.05
C ALA A 15 2.14 -1.00 -0.76
N PRO A 16 1.39 -1.50 0.23
CA PRO A 16 0.13 -0.86 0.62
C PRO A 16 0.31 0.61 1.02
N LEU A 17 -0.68 1.43 0.68
CA LEU A 17 -0.63 2.89 0.85
C LEU A 17 -0.59 3.31 2.32
N ARG A 18 0.13 4.39 2.59
CA ARG A 18 0.25 5.03 3.91
C ARG A 18 -0.35 6.43 3.82
N LEU A 19 -1.44 6.66 4.53
CA LEU A 19 -2.22 7.89 4.44
C LEU A 19 -2.11 8.69 5.75
N LEU A 20 -2.00 10.01 5.65
CA LEU A 20 -2.04 10.93 6.78
C LEU A 20 -3.19 11.94 6.60
N SER A 21 -4.03 12.05 7.63
CA SER A 21 -5.13 13.01 7.73
C SER A 21 -4.90 13.94 8.92
N LEU A 22 -5.02 15.24 8.69
CA LEU A 22 -4.80 16.29 9.70
C LEU A 22 -6.04 17.16 9.88
N ASP A 23 -6.57 17.18 11.10
CA ASP A 23 -7.79 17.93 11.41
C ASP A 23 -7.60 19.45 11.44
N GLY A 24 -8.71 20.16 11.22
CA GLY A 24 -8.81 21.59 11.52
C GLY A 24 -8.95 21.87 13.02
N GLY A 25 -8.46 23.04 13.47
CA GLY A 25 -8.55 23.37 14.91
C GLY A 25 -7.82 24.60 15.42
N GLY A 26 -7.54 25.61 14.59
CA GLY A 26 -6.89 26.86 15.03
C GLY A 26 -5.51 26.61 15.64
N VAL A 27 -5.14 27.34 16.70
CA VAL A 27 -3.82 27.21 17.38
C VAL A 27 -3.49 25.79 17.84
N ARG A 28 -4.51 24.96 18.09
CA ARG A 28 -4.36 23.58 18.60
C ARG A 28 -3.70 22.63 17.60
N GLY A 29 -3.50 23.04 16.35
CA GLY A 29 -2.64 22.31 15.40
C GLY A 29 -1.21 22.07 15.88
N LEU A 30 -0.72 22.85 16.86
CA LEU A 30 0.54 22.56 17.52
C LEU A 30 0.54 21.19 18.22
N SER A 31 -0.56 20.82 18.87
CA SER A 31 -0.72 19.50 19.49
C SER A 31 -0.62 18.38 18.43
N SER A 32 -1.27 18.56 17.29
CA SER A 32 -1.18 17.60 16.17
C SER A 32 0.24 17.46 15.64
N LEU A 33 1.00 18.56 15.57
CA LEU A 33 2.41 18.53 15.19
C LEU A 33 3.28 17.81 16.22
N MET A 34 3.05 18.03 17.51
CA MET A 34 3.78 17.32 18.58
C MET A 34 3.50 15.82 18.58
N VAL A 35 2.24 15.42 18.42
CA VAL A 35 1.87 14.01 18.22
C VAL A 35 2.61 13.44 17.00
N LEU A 36 2.61 14.15 15.87
CA LEU A 36 3.28 13.68 14.67
C LEU A 36 4.81 13.60 14.84
N ASP A 37 5.44 14.52 15.58
CA ASP A 37 6.87 14.49 15.86
C ASP A 37 7.22 13.21 16.63
N ASP A 38 6.49 12.91 17.70
CA ASP A 38 6.63 11.66 18.46
C ASP A 38 6.44 10.41 17.57
N LEU A 39 5.45 10.41 16.68
CA LEU A 39 5.24 9.29 15.75
C LEU A 39 6.42 9.12 14.79
N MET A 40 6.95 10.21 14.23
CA MET A 40 8.10 10.17 13.33
C MET A 40 9.39 9.77 14.07
N GLU A 41 9.58 10.18 15.32
CA GLU A 41 10.69 9.73 16.16
C GLU A 41 10.58 8.23 16.46
N ASN A 42 9.38 7.72 16.78
CA ASN A 42 9.14 6.28 16.95
C ASN A 42 9.50 5.49 15.68
N ILE A 43 9.14 5.99 14.48
CA ILE A 43 9.53 5.38 13.20
C ILE A 43 11.05 5.36 13.06
N ALA A 44 11.73 6.48 13.32
CA ALA A 44 13.19 6.57 13.24
C ALA A 44 13.88 5.58 14.20
N HIS A 45 13.35 5.43 15.42
CA HIS A 45 13.84 4.45 16.39
C HIS A 45 13.65 3.01 15.90
N GLN A 46 12.50 2.68 15.29
CA GLN A 46 12.28 1.35 14.73
C GLN A 46 13.19 1.05 13.53
N GLU A 47 13.48 2.04 12.67
CA GLU A 47 14.45 1.85 11.60
C GLU A 47 15.86 1.54 12.12
N LYS A 48 16.30 2.22 13.19
CA LYS A 48 17.58 1.94 13.84
C LYS A 48 17.62 0.53 14.43
N ARG A 49 16.55 0.12 15.11
CA ARG A 49 16.42 -1.23 15.69
C ARG A 49 16.48 -2.33 14.64
N LEU A 50 15.93 -2.08 13.45
CA LEU A 50 15.91 -3.02 12.34
C LEU A 50 17.13 -2.90 11.41
N GLY A 51 18.13 -2.09 11.77
CA GLY A 51 19.36 -1.91 10.99
C GLY A 51 19.16 -1.17 9.65
N LYS A 52 18.00 -0.55 9.43
CA LYS A 52 17.67 0.21 8.21
C LYS A 52 18.17 1.65 8.24
N ARG A 53 18.49 2.14 9.43
CA ARG A 53 19.06 3.47 9.66
C ARG A 53 20.29 3.33 10.53
N ASP A 54 21.38 4.02 10.15
CA ASP A 54 22.59 4.07 10.96
C ASP A 54 22.24 4.60 12.37
N PRO A 55 22.63 3.91 13.46
CA PRO A 55 22.43 4.37 14.83
C PRO A 55 22.89 5.80 15.08
N LYS A 56 23.96 6.24 14.40
CA LYS A 56 24.55 7.58 14.51
C LYS A 56 23.81 8.66 13.71
N HIS A 57 22.86 8.27 12.86
CA HIS A 57 22.08 9.22 12.06
C HIS A 57 21.07 9.97 12.95
N THR A 58 21.20 11.30 13.01
CA THR A 58 20.38 12.19 13.86
C THR A 58 19.40 13.07 13.10
N LYS A 59 19.51 13.16 11.76
CA LYS A 59 18.59 13.95 10.94
C LYS A 59 17.13 13.52 11.17
N PRO A 60 16.19 14.46 11.39
CA PRO A 60 14.76 14.16 11.46
C PRO A 60 14.24 13.53 10.16
N LEU A 61 13.20 12.71 10.30
CA LEU A 61 12.48 12.15 9.16
C LEU A 61 11.47 13.17 8.62
N LYS A 62 11.27 13.16 7.30
CA LYS A 62 10.27 14.00 6.64
C LYS A 62 8.99 13.20 6.43
N PRO A 63 7.82 13.66 6.89
CA PRO A 63 6.56 12.93 6.70
C PRO A 63 6.26 12.61 5.22
N CYS A 64 6.59 13.52 4.29
CA CYS A 64 6.40 13.29 2.86
C CYS A 64 7.17 12.11 2.25
N ASP A 65 8.18 11.59 2.96
CA ASP A 65 8.95 10.41 2.51
C ASP A 65 8.31 9.09 3.00
N TYR A 66 7.41 9.16 3.99
CA TYR A 66 6.80 8.00 4.66
C TYR A 66 5.31 7.85 4.38
N PHE A 67 4.62 8.92 4.00
CA PHE A 67 3.22 8.88 3.60
C PHE A 67 3.12 9.02 2.08
N ASP A 68 2.20 8.31 1.46
CA ASP A 68 1.92 8.38 0.03
C ASP A 68 0.96 9.55 -0.28
N LEU A 69 0.09 9.88 0.68
CA LEU A 69 -0.88 10.97 0.62
C LEU A 69 -1.01 11.67 1.97
N ILE A 70 -0.95 13.00 1.97
CA ILE A 70 -1.22 13.84 3.14
C ILE A 70 -2.39 14.78 2.80
N GLY A 71 -3.47 14.71 3.58
CA GLY A 71 -4.62 15.62 3.47
C GLY A 71 -4.86 16.38 4.76
N GLY A 72 -5.34 17.61 4.65
CA GLY A 72 -5.63 18.42 5.83
C GLY A 72 -6.76 19.44 5.62
N THR A 73 -7.41 19.81 6.72
CA THR A 73 -8.47 20.84 6.75
C THR A 73 -8.06 22.01 7.63
N SER A 74 -8.33 23.25 7.23
CA SER A 74 -8.03 24.46 8.00
C SER A 74 -6.56 24.51 8.42
N THR A 75 -6.26 24.69 9.70
CA THR A 75 -4.91 24.52 10.27
C THR A 75 -4.21 23.24 9.82
N GLY A 76 -4.92 22.11 9.81
CA GLY A 76 -4.38 20.83 9.32
C GLY A 76 -4.00 20.89 7.85
N GLY A 77 -4.69 21.70 7.05
CA GLY A 77 -4.34 21.99 5.66
C GLY A 77 -3.04 22.79 5.52
N ILE A 78 -2.84 23.79 6.39
CA ILE A 78 -1.55 24.51 6.49
C ILE A 78 -0.43 23.53 6.82
N ILE A 79 -0.61 22.69 7.84
CA ILE A 79 0.37 21.68 8.23
C ILE A 79 0.62 20.67 7.10
N ALA A 80 -0.42 20.20 6.42
CA ALA A 80 -0.31 19.28 5.29
C ALA A 80 0.59 19.85 4.18
N VAL A 81 0.41 21.12 3.81
CA VAL A 81 1.22 21.79 2.79
C VAL A 81 2.67 21.97 3.26
N LEU A 82 2.89 22.39 4.51
CA LEU A 82 4.23 22.55 5.07
C LEU A 82 5.01 21.21 5.05
N LEU A 83 4.37 20.12 5.49
CA LEU A 83 5.01 18.80 5.58
C LEU A 83 5.13 18.09 4.23
N GLY A 84 4.12 18.23 3.37
CA GLY A 84 3.99 17.55 2.09
C GLY A 84 4.58 18.34 0.93
N ARG A 85 3.92 19.44 0.55
CA ARG A 85 4.27 20.28 -0.61
C ARG A 85 5.61 21.01 -0.44
N LEU A 86 5.90 21.51 0.77
CA LEU A 86 7.17 22.19 1.08
C LEU A 86 8.23 21.25 1.66
N ARG A 87 7.87 19.97 1.89
CA ARG A 87 8.75 18.89 2.35
C ARG A 87 9.52 19.21 3.62
N LEU A 88 8.90 19.89 4.58
CA LEU A 88 9.51 20.18 5.88
C LEU A 88 9.51 18.94 6.77
N ASP A 89 10.51 18.82 7.65
CA ASP A 89 10.37 17.95 8.80
C ASP A 89 9.44 18.57 9.87
N VAL A 90 9.01 17.76 10.84
CA VAL A 90 7.99 18.19 11.81
C VAL A 90 8.51 19.34 12.68
N LYS A 91 9.79 19.34 13.06
CA LYS A 91 10.39 20.39 13.90
C LYS A 91 10.48 21.72 13.17
N GLN A 92 10.87 21.69 11.89
CA GLN A 92 10.80 22.87 11.01
C GLN A 92 9.36 23.36 10.86
N CYS A 93 8.40 22.45 10.71
CA CYS A 93 6.99 22.80 10.59
C CYS A 93 6.46 23.48 11.87
N ILE A 94 6.82 22.99 13.06
CA ILE A 94 6.46 23.62 14.34
C ILE A 94 6.99 25.05 14.40
N HIS A 95 8.25 25.28 14.02
CA HIS A 95 8.86 26.61 14.02
C HIS A 95 8.09 27.61 13.13
N ILE A 96 7.83 27.22 11.87
CA ILE A 96 7.08 28.07 10.93
C ILE A 96 5.64 28.26 11.42
N TYR A 97 5.00 27.20 11.91
CA TYR A 97 3.62 27.26 12.41
C TYR A 97 3.46 28.21 13.60
N ARG A 98 4.40 28.18 14.57
CA ARG A 98 4.41 29.10 15.71
C ARG A 98 4.54 30.56 15.27
N LYS A 99 5.43 30.85 14.31
CA LYS A 99 5.56 32.20 13.73
C LYS A 99 4.28 32.68 13.05
N LEU A 100 3.67 31.83 12.21
CA LEU A 100 2.41 32.14 11.55
C LEU A 100 1.33 32.45 12.58
N ALA A 101 1.18 31.61 13.61
CA ALA A 101 0.24 31.85 14.70
C ALA A 101 0.52 33.20 15.39
N GLU A 102 1.77 33.47 15.76
CA GLU A 102 2.15 34.71 16.43
C GLU A 102 1.79 35.96 15.60
N GLU A 103 2.05 35.97 14.30
CA GLU A 103 1.72 37.09 13.41
C GLU A 103 0.22 37.30 13.23
N ILE A 104 -0.55 36.22 13.13
CA ILE A 104 -2.01 36.25 12.98
C ILE A 104 -2.67 36.79 14.26
N PHE A 105 -2.27 36.28 15.43
CA PHE A 105 -2.94 36.58 16.70
C PHE A 105 -2.50 37.91 17.33
N LYS A 106 -1.33 38.46 16.97
CA LYS A 106 -0.91 39.81 17.41
C LYS A 106 -1.76 40.94 16.82
N LYS A 107 -2.38 40.74 15.65
CA LYS A 107 -3.19 41.75 14.94
C LYS A 107 -4.70 41.49 15.10
N ASP A 108 -5.12 41.24 16.35
CA ASP A 108 -6.52 41.05 16.74
C ASP A 108 -7.31 42.36 16.51
N ARG A 109 -8.34 42.35 15.64
CA ARG A 109 -9.19 43.53 15.34
C ARG A 109 -10.26 43.75 16.41
N SER A 110 -9.94 43.53 17.69
CA SER A 110 -10.87 43.72 18.82
C SER A 110 -10.46 44.86 19.75
N ILE A 111 -11.45 45.63 20.21
CA ILE A 111 -11.31 46.67 21.23
C ILE A 111 -11.66 46.06 22.59
N LYS A 112 -10.85 46.32 23.62
CA LYS A 112 -11.20 45.96 25.01
C LYS A 112 -12.13 47.01 25.61
N LEU A 113 -13.37 46.63 25.93
CA LEU A 113 -14.30 47.45 26.70
C LEU A 113 -14.73 46.66 27.95
N LEU A 114 -14.54 47.22 29.14
CA LEU A 114 -14.93 46.60 30.43
C LEU A 114 -14.39 45.15 30.62
N GLY A 115 -13.17 44.87 30.17
CA GLY A 115 -12.56 43.54 30.27
C GLY A 115 -13.01 42.53 29.22
N ILE A 116 -13.95 42.91 28.34
CA ILE A 116 -14.47 42.09 27.24
C ILE A 116 -13.85 42.58 25.92
N LYS A 117 -13.35 41.66 25.10
CA LYS A 117 -12.85 41.97 23.74
C LYS A 117 -14.02 42.00 22.76
N LEU A 118 -14.37 43.17 22.22
CA LEU A 118 -15.38 43.33 21.17
C LEU A 118 -14.70 43.48 19.79
N PRO A 119 -15.07 42.68 18.77
CA PRO A 119 -14.57 42.89 17.41
C PRO A 119 -15.04 44.23 16.83
N THR A 120 -14.16 44.89 16.08
CA THR A 120 -14.43 46.20 15.43
C THR A 120 -15.06 46.10 14.04
N GLY A 121 -15.24 44.87 13.53
CA GLY A 121 -15.80 44.58 12.22
C GLY A 121 -16.48 43.21 12.17
N PRO A 122 -16.96 42.77 10.98
CA PRO A 122 -17.72 41.53 10.81
C PRO A 122 -16.89 40.26 11.01
N THR A 123 -15.56 40.39 11.02
CA THR A 123 -14.60 39.31 11.24
C THR A 123 -13.57 39.73 12.28
N ARG A 124 -13.09 38.76 13.05
CA ARG A 124 -12.15 39.01 14.14
C ARG A 124 -10.70 39.17 13.66
N PHE A 125 -10.31 38.38 12.67
CA PHE A 125 -8.96 38.38 12.10
C PHE A 125 -9.00 38.78 10.62
N SER A 126 -7.93 39.44 10.19
CA SER A 126 -7.79 39.89 8.80
C SER A 126 -7.28 38.75 7.92
N GLY A 127 -8.04 38.39 6.88
CA GLY A 127 -7.57 37.46 5.85
C GLY A 127 -6.27 37.93 5.17
N ALA A 128 -6.10 39.24 5.01
CA ALA A 128 -4.88 39.83 4.45
C ALA A 128 -3.65 39.68 5.35
N VAL A 129 -3.84 39.58 6.69
CA VAL A 129 -2.71 39.32 7.61
C VAL A 129 -2.26 37.87 7.50
N LEU A 130 -3.21 36.93 7.43
CA LEU A 130 -2.92 35.51 7.19
C LEU A 130 -2.21 35.32 5.84
N GLU A 131 -2.70 35.96 4.78
CA GLU A 131 -2.04 35.95 3.47
C GLU A 131 -0.59 36.46 3.54
N ALA A 132 -0.37 37.63 4.14
CA ALA A 132 0.96 38.22 4.26
C ALA A 132 1.90 37.32 5.09
N ALA A 133 1.41 36.72 6.16
CA ALA A 133 2.17 35.80 6.99
C ALA A 133 2.59 34.54 6.20
N ILE A 134 1.67 33.96 5.43
CA ILE A 134 1.97 32.80 4.57
C ILE A 134 3.00 33.17 3.50
N LYS A 135 2.84 34.32 2.83
CA LYS A 135 3.80 34.80 1.82
C LYS A 135 5.19 35.02 2.42
N SER A 136 5.26 35.66 3.59
CA SER A 136 6.51 35.86 4.34
C SER A 136 7.19 34.52 4.67
N ALA A 137 6.41 33.54 5.16
CA ALA A 137 6.93 32.20 5.45
C ALA A 137 7.43 31.47 4.20
N LEU A 138 6.76 31.61 3.05
CA LEU A 138 7.23 31.04 1.78
C LEU A 138 8.58 31.63 1.37
N VAL A 139 8.74 32.95 1.48
CA VAL A 139 10.01 33.64 1.16
C VAL A 139 11.13 33.23 2.12
N GLU A 140 10.85 33.12 3.42
CA GLU A 140 11.82 32.61 4.41
C GLU A 140 12.30 31.19 4.06
N LEU A 141 11.39 30.35 3.55
CA LEU A 141 11.70 28.99 3.10
C LEU A 141 12.36 28.91 1.72
N GLY A 142 12.60 30.06 1.07
CA GLY A 142 13.25 30.15 -0.24
C GLY A 142 12.32 29.97 -1.45
N TYR A 143 11.02 30.06 -1.25
CA TYR A 143 10.01 30.01 -2.32
C TYR A 143 9.57 31.42 -2.73
N ARG A 144 8.87 31.51 -3.86
CA ARG A 144 8.22 32.75 -4.29
C ARG A 144 6.96 33.00 -3.46
N GLU A 145 6.59 34.26 -3.28
CA GLU A 145 5.33 34.62 -2.61
C GLU A 145 4.12 33.98 -3.30
N ASP A 146 4.13 33.95 -4.62
CA ASP A 146 3.07 33.40 -5.48
C ASP A 146 3.41 31.99 -5.99
N GLU A 147 4.09 31.18 -5.16
CA GLU A 147 4.44 29.80 -5.52
C GLU A 147 3.16 28.95 -5.80
N PRO A 148 3.09 28.21 -6.92
CA PRO A 148 1.94 27.40 -7.27
C PRO A 148 1.77 26.21 -6.33
N MET A 149 0.51 25.85 -6.07
CA MET A 149 0.14 24.67 -5.29
C MET A 149 0.60 23.39 -5.99
N TRP A 150 0.47 23.32 -7.32
CA TRP A 150 1.01 22.24 -8.13
C TRP A 150 2.53 22.10 -7.93
N ASP A 151 2.98 20.87 -7.76
CA ASP A 151 4.40 20.57 -7.55
C ASP A 151 5.07 20.10 -8.85
N ASP A 152 5.54 21.06 -9.66
CA ASP A 152 6.27 20.77 -10.89
C ASP A 152 7.56 19.97 -10.67
N SER A 153 8.11 20.00 -9.44
CA SER A 153 9.33 19.26 -9.10
C SER A 153 9.06 17.77 -8.85
N LEU A 154 7.82 17.41 -8.52
CA LEU A 154 7.42 16.03 -8.19
C LEU A 154 6.57 15.39 -9.28
N PHE A 155 5.70 16.16 -9.91
CA PHE A 155 4.70 15.65 -10.83
C PHE A 155 4.89 16.18 -12.24
N GLU A 156 4.52 15.35 -13.20
CA GLU A 156 4.39 15.72 -14.60
C GLU A 156 3.06 15.17 -15.13
N GLU A 157 2.41 15.95 -15.96
CA GLU A 157 1.20 15.54 -16.65
C GLU A 157 1.59 14.98 -18.01
N ILE A 158 1.34 13.69 -18.20
CA ILE A 158 1.48 13.01 -19.48
C ILE A 158 0.11 13.05 -20.15
N ILE A 159 -0.01 13.92 -21.14
CA ILE A 159 -1.18 13.96 -22.02
C ILE A 159 -0.87 12.98 -23.14
N GLU A 160 -1.34 11.74 -23.02
CA GLU A 160 -1.30 10.85 -24.18
C GLU A 160 -2.12 11.50 -25.30
N PRO A 161 -1.55 11.67 -26.50
CA PRO A 161 -2.32 12.14 -27.64
C PRO A 161 -3.45 11.13 -27.84
N PHE A 162 -4.67 11.63 -27.70
CA PHE A 162 -5.88 10.85 -27.88
C PHE A 162 -6.00 10.52 -29.38
N ASP A 163 -5.26 9.52 -29.86
CA ASP A 163 -5.51 8.91 -31.16
C ASP A 163 -6.80 8.10 -31.04
N LEU A 164 -7.92 8.78 -31.24
CA LEU A 164 -9.18 8.15 -31.61
C LEU A 164 -9.06 7.60 -33.04
N GLN A 165 -8.23 6.58 -33.23
CA GLN A 165 -8.63 5.51 -34.14
C GLN A 165 -9.56 4.62 -33.32
N GLY A 166 -10.83 5.01 -33.29
CA GLY A 166 -11.85 4.25 -32.60
C GLY A 166 -12.01 2.89 -33.26
N GLU A 167 -11.39 1.85 -32.71
CA GLU A 167 -11.91 0.48 -32.85
C GLU A 167 -13.13 0.35 -31.93
N SER A 168 -14.19 1.10 -32.26
CA SER A 168 -15.51 0.75 -31.77
C SER A 168 -15.96 -0.48 -32.54
N ILE A 169 -16.23 -1.58 -31.84
CA ILE A 169 -16.93 -2.76 -32.38
C ILE A 169 -18.33 -2.44 -32.97
N TRP A 170 -18.79 -1.19 -32.84
CA TRP A 170 -20.04 -0.66 -33.39
C TRP A 170 -19.85 0.37 -34.52
N ALA A 171 -18.61 0.60 -34.98
CA ALA A 171 -18.34 1.58 -36.02
C ALA A 171 -19.03 1.27 -37.37
N ASP A 172 -19.36 -0.01 -37.62
CA ASP A 172 -19.94 -0.47 -38.90
C ASP A 172 -21.43 -0.88 -38.83
N GLN A 173 -22.16 -0.53 -37.78
CA GLN A 173 -23.60 -0.81 -37.72
C GLN A 173 -24.42 0.48 -37.86
N PRO A 174 -25.13 0.71 -38.99
CA PRO A 174 -26.11 1.78 -39.07
C PRO A 174 -27.36 1.33 -38.31
N THR A 175 -27.41 1.58 -37.00
CA THR A 175 -28.64 1.40 -36.22
C THR A 175 -29.46 2.69 -36.24
N PRO A 176 -30.73 2.66 -36.71
CA PRO A 176 -31.61 3.81 -36.62
C PRO A 176 -31.98 4.08 -35.16
N PRO A 177 -32.27 5.34 -34.78
CA PRO A 177 -32.55 5.68 -33.39
C PRO A 177 -33.85 5.00 -32.93
N ARG A 178 -33.74 4.04 -32.00
CA ARG A 178 -34.89 3.59 -31.20
C ARG A 178 -35.12 4.63 -30.10
N PHE A 179 -36.19 5.40 -30.24
CA PHE A 179 -36.79 6.12 -29.12
C PHE A 179 -37.32 5.08 -28.13
N THR A 180 -36.79 5.09 -26.90
CA THR A 180 -37.47 4.45 -25.77
C THR A 180 -38.53 5.43 -25.27
N GLU A 181 -39.78 5.20 -25.64
CA GLU A 181 -40.93 5.88 -25.03
C GLU A 181 -41.17 5.32 -23.62
N SER A 182 -41.27 6.23 -22.66
CA SER A 182 -41.81 5.98 -21.32
C SER A 182 -43.34 5.81 -21.43
N PRO A 183 -43.97 4.89 -20.68
CA PRO A 183 -45.38 4.60 -20.86
C PRO A 183 -46.24 5.47 -19.94
N GLU A 184 -46.46 6.75 -20.27
CA GLU A 184 -47.62 7.49 -19.73
C GLU A 184 -48.20 8.47 -20.76
N GLU A 185 -49.53 8.44 -20.82
CA GLU A 185 -50.49 9.35 -21.47
C GLU A 185 -50.74 9.26 -22.98
N SER A 186 -51.84 8.57 -23.27
CA SER A 186 -52.64 8.62 -24.48
C SER A 186 -53.10 10.06 -24.81
N PHE A 187 -52.59 10.63 -25.90
CA PHE A 187 -53.33 11.64 -26.66
C PHE A 187 -53.32 11.26 -28.14
N SER A 188 -54.51 10.97 -28.66
CA SER A 188 -54.76 10.69 -30.07
C SER A 188 -54.55 11.96 -30.90
N ILE A 189 -53.68 11.88 -31.91
CA ILE A 189 -53.58 12.89 -32.97
C ILE A 189 -54.09 12.29 -34.28
N PRO A 190 -55.00 12.97 -35.01
CA PRO A 190 -55.63 12.46 -36.22
C PRO A 190 -54.67 12.16 -37.38
N GLN A 191 -55.12 11.22 -38.20
CA GLN A 191 -54.51 10.70 -39.40
C GLN A 191 -54.61 11.70 -40.56
N GLU A 192 -53.68 12.63 -40.66
CA GLU A 192 -53.43 13.46 -41.85
C GLU A 192 -52.18 14.30 -41.57
N ILE A 193 -50.99 13.86 -42.02
CA ILE A 193 -49.89 14.61 -42.69
C ILE A 193 -48.81 13.56 -42.98
N GLU A 194 -49.06 12.69 -43.95
CA GLU A 194 -48.09 11.73 -44.47
C GLU A 194 -47.47 12.30 -45.76
N GLU A 195 -46.88 13.50 -45.71
CA GLU A 195 -46.27 14.11 -46.91
C GLU A 195 -45.33 15.29 -46.61
N SER A 196 -44.45 15.18 -45.61
CA SER A 196 -43.42 16.23 -45.38
C SER A 196 -42.16 15.80 -44.63
N HIS A 197 -41.82 14.50 -44.61
CA HIS A 197 -40.64 14.02 -43.87
C HIS A 197 -39.33 13.96 -44.68
N ALA A 198 -39.39 14.09 -46.01
CA ALA A 198 -38.18 14.03 -46.86
C ALA A 198 -37.48 15.40 -47.01
N THR A 199 -38.21 16.51 -46.92
CA THR A 199 -37.67 17.87 -47.15
C THR A 199 -37.13 18.56 -45.89
N LEU A 200 -37.54 18.13 -44.69
CA LEU A 200 -37.05 18.68 -43.42
C LEU A 200 -35.64 18.17 -43.06
N TRP A 201 -35.29 16.94 -43.42
CA TRP A 201 -33.98 16.33 -43.12
C TRP A 201 -32.83 16.97 -43.91
N GLN A 202 -33.05 17.37 -45.16
CA GLN A 202 -32.04 18.08 -45.95
C GLN A 202 -31.81 19.52 -45.45
N SER A 203 -32.86 20.20 -45.00
CA SER A 203 -32.76 21.51 -44.35
C SER A 203 -31.96 21.43 -43.04
N TYR A 204 -32.21 20.43 -42.19
CA TYR A 204 -31.49 20.24 -40.92
C TYR A 204 -30.01 19.89 -41.12
N SER A 205 -29.68 19.02 -42.09
CA SER A 205 -28.30 18.60 -42.33
C SER A 205 -27.41 19.72 -42.93
N SER A 206 -27.96 20.57 -43.81
CA SER A 206 -27.22 21.72 -44.34
C SER A 206 -27.00 22.84 -43.30
N LYS A 207 -27.88 22.95 -42.30
CA LYS A 207 -27.74 23.92 -41.20
C LYS A 207 -26.67 23.46 -40.21
N MET A 208 -26.62 22.16 -39.89
CA MET A 208 -25.64 21.61 -38.96
C MET A 208 -24.20 21.60 -39.54
N SER A 209 -24.05 21.46 -40.86
CA SER A 209 -22.74 21.60 -41.52
C SER A 209 -22.25 23.06 -41.60
N LYS A 210 -23.16 24.05 -41.72
CA LYS A 210 -22.78 25.47 -41.69
C LYS A 210 -22.59 26.03 -40.26
N ASP A 211 -23.26 25.45 -39.27
CA ASP A 211 -23.12 25.84 -37.85
C ASP A 211 -21.89 25.20 -37.17
N LEU A 212 -21.28 24.14 -37.74
CA LEU A 212 -20.04 23.57 -37.22
C LEU A 212 -18.78 24.36 -37.64
N ASP A 213 -18.80 25.01 -38.82
CA ASP A 213 -17.71 25.86 -39.29
C ASP A 213 -17.79 27.32 -38.77
N THR A 214 -18.95 27.74 -38.25
CA THR A 214 -19.17 29.10 -37.71
C THR A 214 -19.09 29.21 -36.18
N LEU A 215 -18.90 28.10 -35.46
CA LEU A 215 -18.58 28.10 -34.01
C LEU A 215 -17.09 28.32 -33.71
N SER A 216 -16.30 28.77 -34.69
CA SER A 216 -15.04 29.48 -34.43
C SER A 216 -15.33 30.95 -34.09
N ILE A 217 -15.88 31.21 -32.90
CA ILE A 217 -16.00 32.56 -32.34
C ILE A 217 -14.56 33.07 -32.07
N ARG A 218 -13.95 33.72 -33.07
CA ARG A 218 -12.82 34.62 -32.88
C ARG A 218 -13.33 35.87 -32.15
N SER A 219 -13.06 35.98 -30.85
CA SER A 219 -13.14 37.28 -30.18
C SER A 219 -11.99 38.16 -30.69
N LYS A 220 -12.27 39.44 -30.90
CA LYS A 220 -11.27 40.43 -31.36
C LYS A 220 -10.18 40.75 -30.32
N ASP A 221 -10.21 40.13 -29.14
CA ASP A 221 -9.29 40.41 -28.03
C ASP A 221 -8.42 39.20 -27.58
N GLY A 222 -8.31 38.14 -28.38
CA GLY A 222 -7.25 37.13 -28.19
C GLY A 222 -7.31 36.24 -26.94
N LEU A 223 -8.33 36.35 -26.08
CA LEU A 223 -8.50 35.48 -24.91
C LEU A 223 -9.56 34.39 -25.19
N THR A 224 -9.09 33.21 -25.59
CA THR A 224 -9.91 32.01 -25.80
C THR A 224 -10.48 31.45 -24.48
N ARG A 225 -11.80 31.29 -24.43
CA ARG A 225 -12.61 30.70 -23.34
C ARG A 225 -12.44 29.17 -23.20
N ARG A 226 -11.21 28.63 -23.13
CA ARG A 226 -10.93 27.16 -23.19
C ARG A 226 -9.97 26.57 -22.14
N ASN A 227 -9.54 27.32 -21.12
CA ASN A 227 -8.43 26.88 -20.26
C ASN A 227 -8.76 26.62 -18.79
N THR A 228 -10.02 26.71 -18.35
CA THR A 228 -10.34 26.71 -16.90
C THR A 228 -10.93 25.43 -16.35
N PHE A 229 -11.40 24.51 -17.19
CA PHE A 229 -11.80 23.17 -16.75
C PHE A 229 -11.64 22.20 -17.91
N ARG A 230 -10.74 21.23 -17.78
CA ARG A 230 -10.60 20.13 -18.74
C ARG A 230 -10.83 18.82 -18.00
N VAL A 231 -11.49 17.88 -18.67
CA VAL A 231 -11.57 16.50 -18.17
C VAL A 231 -10.23 15.86 -18.49
N HIS A 232 -9.40 15.67 -17.47
CA HIS A 232 -8.10 15.01 -17.61
C HIS A 232 -8.30 13.50 -17.44
N PRO A 233 -7.69 12.66 -18.29
CA PRO A 233 -7.73 11.21 -18.12
C PRO A 233 -7.23 10.81 -16.73
N LYS A 234 -7.87 9.80 -16.13
CA LYS A 234 -7.39 9.19 -14.88
C LYS A 234 -5.97 8.67 -15.10
N GLY A 235 -5.07 9.00 -14.17
CA GLY A 235 -3.66 8.60 -14.27
C GLY A 235 -2.79 9.50 -15.15
N SER A 236 -3.31 10.57 -15.77
CA SER A 236 -2.50 11.52 -16.54
C SER A 236 -1.31 12.10 -15.75
N VAL A 237 -1.44 12.21 -14.42
CA VAL A 237 -0.40 12.77 -13.56
C VAL A 237 0.50 11.67 -12.99
N HIS A 238 1.76 11.71 -13.41
CA HIS A 238 2.79 10.77 -13.01
C HIS A 238 3.81 11.42 -12.07
N ARG A 239 4.37 10.63 -11.15
CA ARG A 239 5.49 11.08 -10.31
C ARG A 239 6.77 10.96 -11.12
N ARG A 240 7.56 12.03 -11.16
CA ARG A 240 8.88 12.04 -11.80
C ARG A 240 9.81 11.00 -11.16
N ALA A 241 10.61 10.33 -11.99
CA ALA A 241 11.56 9.32 -11.53
C ALA A 241 12.56 9.89 -10.50
N ASN A 242 12.92 9.06 -9.50
CA ASN A 242 13.91 9.37 -8.46
C ASN A 242 13.62 10.62 -7.58
N ARG A 243 12.39 11.14 -7.58
CA ARG A 243 11.97 12.24 -6.70
C ARG A 243 11.22 11.71 -5.47
N LYS A 244 11.64 12.18 -4.30
CA LYS A 244 10.97 11.91 -3.01
C LYS A 244 9.93 12.97 -2.70
N GLY A 245 8.87 12.54 -2.03
CA GLY A 245 7.71 13.34 -1.68
C GLY A 245 6.42 12.58 -1.91
N CYS A 246 5.32 13.22 -1.53
CA CYS A 246 3.99 12.63 -1.54
C CYS A 246 2.99 13.53 -2.25
N ARG A 247 1.82 12.97 -2.55
CA ARG A 247 0.67 13.78 -2.95
C ARG A 247 0.14 14.51 -1.73
N THR A 248 -0.27 15.75 -1.90
CA THR A 248 -0.78 16.57 -0.81
C THR A 248 -2.00 17.33 -1.26
N PHE A 249 -2.97 17.52 -0.38
CA PHE A 249 -4.12 18.35 -0.66
C PHE A 249 -4.68 19.02 0.59
N VAL A 250 -5.47 20.07 0.37
CA VAL A 250 -6.25 20.74 1.39
C VAL A 250 -7.73 20.67 1.06
N VAL A 251 -8.57 20.62 2.09
CA VAL A 251 -10.03 20.61 1.96
C VAL A 251 -10.60 22.00 2.23
N THR A 252 -11.45 22.49 1.35
CA THR A 252 -12.23 23.73 1.52
C THR A 252 -13.68 23.46 1.10
N THR A 253 -14.60 24.33 1.49
CA THR A 253 -16.02 24.19 1.13
C THR A 253 -16.45 25.37 0.26
N LEU A 254 -17.21 25.11 -0.80
CA LEU A 254 -17.78 26.17 -1.62
C LEU A 254 -19.00 26.78 -0.94
N LYS A 255 -19.07 28.11 -0.89
CA LYS A 255 -20.19 28.84 -0.26
C LYS A 255 -21.56 28.46 -0.85
N ASN A 256 -21.62 28.25 -2.16
CA ASN A 256 -22.88 27.95 -2.88
C ASN A 256 -23.17 26.45 -2.99
N ALA A 257 -22.29 25.59 -2.47
CA ALA A 257 -22.43 24.13 -2.51
C ALA A 257 -22.01 23.53 -1.15
N LEU A 258 -22.63 24.04 -0.08
CA LEU A 258 -22.40 23.54 1.27
C LEU A 258 -22.74 22.04 1.34
N GLY A 259 -21.84 21.26 1.95
CA GLY A 259 -21.98 19.81 2.06
C GLY A 259 -21.25 19.01 0.98
N LEU A 260 -20.54 19.66 0.06
CA LEU A 260 -19.58 19.01 -0.85
C LEU A 260 -18.17 19.54 -0.59
N PRO A 261 -17.15 18.66 -0.41
CA PRO A 261 -15.79 19.11 -0.21
C PRO A 261 -15.18 19.53 -1.55
N ARG A 262 -14.48 20.66 -1.59
CA ARG A 262 -13.57 21.02 -2.68
C ARG A 262 -12.14 20.75 -2.22
N ILE A 263 -11.53 19.78 -2.89
CA ILE A 263 -10.12 19.45 -2.72
C ILE A 263 -9.30 20.38 -3.61
N ILE A 264 -8.30 21.04 -3.04
CA ILE A 264 -7.25 21.75 -3.79
C ILE A 264 -5.95 20.99 -3.56
N SER A 265 -5.34 20.49 -4.63
CA SER A 265 -4.24 19.51 -4.51
C SER A 265 -2.96 19.91 -5.22
N THR A 266 -1.86 19.24 -4.87
CA THR A 266 -0.56 19.40 -5.53
C THR A 266 -0.44 18.65 -6.86
N TYR A 267 -1.50 17.93 -7.26
CA TYR A 267 -1.48 16.93 -8.33
C TYR A 267 -2.71 16.95 -9.24
N ASP A 268 -3.68 17.84 -9.04
CA ASP A 268 -4.79 18.05 -9.97
C ASP A 268 -4.35 19.12 -10.99
N PRO A 269 -4.30 18.80 -12.30
CA PRO A 269 -3.94 19.78 -13.33
C PRO A 269 -4.87 21.01 -13.36
N ASN A 270 -6.12 20.88 -12.91
CA ASN A 270 -7.04 22.01 -12.83
C ASN A 270 -6.65 23.03 -11.74
N ASP A 271 -5.91 22.60 -10.71
CA ASP A 271 -5.43 23.46 -9.63
C ASP A 271 -4.06 24.09 -9.95
N ARG A 272 -3.52 23.89 -11.15
CA ARG A 272 -2.14 24.28 -11.49
C ARG A 272 -1.87 25.79 -11.40
N GLN A 273 -2.91 26.61 -11.57
CA GLN A 273 -2.82 28.07 -11.43
C GLN A 273 -3.06 28.56 -9.99
N THR A 274 -3.60 27.71 -9.12
CA THR A 274 -3.87 28.05 -7.72
C THR A 274 -2.55 28.19 -6.96
N LYS A 275 -2.38 29.29 -6.23
CA LYS A 275 -1.19 29.53 -5.42
C LYS A 275 -1.31 28.88 -4.05
N ILE A 276 -0.17 28.57 -3.43
CA ILE A 276 -0.14 27.97 -2.09
C ILE A 276 -0.90 28.84 -1.08
N TRP A 277 -0.63 30.15 -1.05
CA TRP A 277 -1.29 31.06 -0.11
C TRP A 277 -2.80 31.16 -0.37
N GLU A 278 -3.25 31.02 -1.62
CA GLU A 278 -4.68 31.01 -1.95
C GLU A 278 -5.37 29.77 -1.38
N ALA A 279 -4.79 28.59 -1.62
CA ALA A 279 -5.30 27.34 -1.07
C ALA A 279 -5.37 27.35 0.47
N LEU A 280 -4.31 27.86 1.12
CA LEU A 280 -4.22 27.93 2.57
C LEU A 280 -5.17 28.96 3.21
N ARG A 281 -5.35 30.11 2.55
CA ARG A 281 -6.32 31.14 2.98
C ARG A 281 -7.75 30.62 2.79
N ALA A 282 -8.04 29.88 1.71
CA ALA A 282 -9.35 29.30 1.44
C ALA A 282 -9.76 28.24 2.48
N THR A 283 -8.87 27.27 2.76
CA THR A 283 -9.14 26.22 3.75
C THR A 283 -9.29 26.75 5.17
N SER A 284 -8.73 27.93 5.49
CA SER A 284 -8.75 28.54 6.82
C SER A 284 -9.76 29.69 6.96
N ALA A 285 -10.63 29.89 5.96
CA ALA A 285 -11.62 30.98 5.92
C ALA A 285 -12.82 30.71 6.84
N ALA A 286 -12.56 30.54 8.15
CA ALA A 286 -13.56 30.12 9.12
C ALA A 286 -14.60 31.23 9.31
N PRO A 287 -15.92 30.94 9.15
CA PRO A 287 -16.97 31.93 9.35
C PRO A 287 -16.78 32.68 10.68
N THR A 288 -16.94 34.01 10.67
CA THR A 288 -16.74 34.97 11.79
C THR A 288 -15.30 35.17 12.28
N PHE A 289 -14.40 34.23 12.03
CA PHE A 289 -12.97 34.40 12.33
C PHE A 289 -12.24 35.11 11.19
N PHE A 290 -12.46 34.67 9.95
CA PHE A 290 -11.85 35.21 8.75
C PHE A 290 -12.92 35.53 7.70
N GLU A 291 -12.60 36.46 6.81
CA GLU A 291 -13.44 36.80 5.66
C GLU A 291 -13.49 35.61 4.68
N GLU A 292 -14.52 35.50 3.84
CA GLU A 292 -14.56 34.47 2.78
C GLU A 292 -13.53 34.74 1.69
N MET A 293 -13.08 33.70 0.97
CA MET A 293 -12.07 33.86 -0.08
C MET A 293 -12.71 33.77 -1.45
N THR A 294 -12.32 34.63 -2.38
CA THR A 294 -12.72 34.48 -3.78
C THR A 294 -11.49 34.47 -4.69
N PHE A 295 -11.34 33.41 -5.48
CA PHE A 295 -10.28 33.30 -6.48
C PHE A 295 -10.69 32.28 -7.55
N GLY A 296 -9.79 32.06 -8.52
CA GLY A 296 -10.03 31.19 -9.67
C GLY A 296 -10.80 31.88 -10.79
N THR A 297 -10.93 31.17 -11.91
CA THR A 297 -11.68 31.60 -13.09
C THR A 297 -12.57 30.44 -13.55
N PRO A 298 -13.91 30.52 -13.47
CA PRO A 298 -14.71 31.60 -12.89
C PRO A 298 -14.40 31.81 -11.40
N ARG A 299 -14.64 33.02 -10.90
CA ARG A 299 -14.44 33.33 -9.47
C ARG A 299 -15.41 32.53 -8.62
N MET A 300 -14.88 31.72 -7.72
CA MET A 300 -15.64 30.93 -6.75
C MET A 300 -15.41 31.45 -5.35
N SER A 301 -16.44 31.39 -4.49
CA SER A 301 -16.35 31.75 -3.08
C SER A 301 -16.11 30.50 -2.21
N TYR A 302 -15.04 30.56 -1.43
CA TYR A 302 -14.55 29.49 -0.57
C TYR A 302 -14.69 29.85 0.91
N LEU A 303 -15.04 28.84 1.70
CA LEU A 303 -15.13 28.84 3.15
C LEU A 303 -14.19 27.76 3.72
N ASP A 304 -13.95 27.83 5.03
CA ASP A 304 -13.17 26.81 5.75
C ASP A 304 -13.73 25.41 5.53
N GLY A 305 -12.84 24.44 5.27
CA GLY A 305 -13.24 23.04 5.11
C GLY A 305 -13.81 22.43 6.38
N GLY A 306 -13.55 23.03 7.55
CA GLY A 306 -14.15 22.68 8.82
C GLY A 306 -15.68 22.74 8.78
N VAL A 307 -16.25 23.55 7.89
CA VAL A 307 -17.68 23.54 7.57
C VAL A 307 -18.01 22.23 6.83
N GLY A 308 -18.29 21.19 7.60
CA GLY A 308 -18.67 19.85 7.14
C GLY A 308 -17.55 18.80 7.16
N PHE A 309 -16.29 19.21 6.99
CA PHE A 309 -15.15 18.30 6.70
C PHE A 309 -13.94 18.55 7.62
N ASN A 310 -14.16 18.79 8.91
CA ASN A 310 -13.08 19.13 9.85
C ASN A 310 -12.06 18.00 10.08
N ASN A 311 -12.50 16.74 10.01
CA ASN A 311 -11.64 15.56 9.97
C ASN A 311 -11.63 15.02 8.53
N PRO A 312 -10.60 15.31 7.72
CA PRO A 312 -10.58 14.98 6.30
C PRO A 312 -10.26 13.49 6.02
N CYS A 313 -10.40 12.60 7.00
CA CYS A 313 -9.94 11.23 6.89
C CYS A 313 -10.73 10.42 5.84
N ALA A 314 -12.03 10.68 5.72
CA ALA A 314 -12.87 10.08 4.68
C ALA A 314 -12.47 10.59 3.28
N GLU A 315 -12.11 11.86 3.18
CA GLU A 315 -11.68 12.51 1.93
C GLU A 315 -10.30 12.00 1.51
N VAL A 316 -9.39 11.80 2.47
CA VAL A 316 -8.07 11.18 2.24
C VAL A 316 -8.23 9.74 1.75
N ASP A 317 -9.12 8.98 2.38
CA ASP A 317 -9.44 7.60 1.97
C ASP A 317 -10.01 7.53 0.55
N TYR A 318 -11.01 8.36 0.27
CA TYR A 318 -11.62 8.46 -1.06
C TYR A 318 -10.61 8.88 -2.13
N ALA A 319 -9.81 9.92 -1.86
CA ALA A 319 -8.79 10.38 -2.79
C ALA A 319 -7.75 9.29 -3.05
N ALA A 320 -7.30 8.55 -2.02
CA ALA A 320 -6.36 7.45 -2.21
C ALA A 320 -6.92 6.35 -3.12
N LYS A 321 -8.17 5.93 -2.89
CA LYS A 321 -8.85 4.92 -3.73
C LYS A 321 -9.06 5.41 -5.17
N SER A 322 -9.33 6.70 -5.35
CA SER A 322 -9.49 7.30 -6.69
C SER A 322 -8.18 7.44 -7.45
N ILE A 323 -7.06 7.67 -6.76
CA ILE A 323 -5.75 7.88 -7.39
C ILE A 323 -5.08 6.54 -7.71
N TRP A 324 -5.18 5.57 -6.79
CA TRP A 324 -4.50 4.27 -6.87
C TRP A 324 -5.53 3.13 -6.91
N GLU A 325 -6.28 3.06 -8.00
CA GLU A 325 -7.24 1.97 -8.22
C GLU A 325 -6.54 0.61 -8.11
N GLY A 326 -7.09 -0.30 -7.30
CA GLY A 326 -6.54 -1.65 -7.08
C GLY A 326 -5.38 -1.74 -6.08
N ARG A 327 -4.79 -0.64 -5.60
CA ARG A 327 -3.74 -0.68 -4.58
C ARG A 327 -4.36 -0.68 -3.17
N SER A 328 -3.96 -1.64 -2.35
CA SER A 328 -4.47 -1.73 -0.97
C SER A 328 -3.95 -0.59 -0.09
N ILE A 329 -4.76 -0.17 0.89
CA ILE A 329 -4.35 0.80 1.92
C ILE A 329 -3.81 0.03 3.12
N GLY A 330 -2.54 0.25 3.46
CA GLY A 330 -1.91 -0.40 4.61
C GLY A 330 -2.26 0.27 5.92
N VAL A 331 -2.18 1.60 5.95
CA VAL A 331 -2.37 2.36 7.17
C VAL A 331 -2.95 3.74 6.90
N ILE A 332 -3.86 4.16 7.78
CA ILE A 332 -4.44 5.49 7.81
C ILE A 332 -4.16 6.07 9.19
N VAL A 333 -3.37 7.14 9.24
CA VAL A 333 -3.07 7.89 10.46
C VAL A 333 -3.90 9.17 10.43
N SER A 334 -4.81 9.32 11.38
CA SER A 334 -5.61 10.52 11.56
C SER A 334 -5.16 11.23 12.83
N VAL A 335 -4.78 12.50 12.73
CA VAL A 335 -4.31 13.30 13.88
C VAL A 335 -5.26 14.45 14.12
N GLY A 336 -5.89 14.43 15.30
CA GLY A 336 -6.83 15.43 15.77
C GLY A 336 -6.16 16.64 16.42
N THR A 337 -6.97 17.67 16.67
CA THR A 337 -6.57 18.91 17.37
C THR A 337 -7.22 19.03 18.76
N GLY A 338 -7.69 17.91 19.33
CA GLY A 338 -8.47 17.84 20.56
C GLY A 338 -9.97 17.98 20.31
N LEU A 339 -10.77 17.14 20.96
CA LEU A 339 -12.23 17.12 20.83
C LEU A 339 -12.83 18.45 21.29
N GLN A 340 -13.55 19.14 20.40
CA GLN A 340 -14.29 20.34 20.76
C GLN A 340 -15.61 19.93 21.42
N THR A 341 -15.83 20.31 22.68
CA THR A 341 -17.10 20.02 23.34
C THR A 341 -18.16 21.08 23.01
N ILE A 342 -19.41 20.67 22.87
CA ILE A 342 -20.57 21.55 22.60
C ILE A 342 -20.69 22.70 23.63
N PRO A 343 -20.42 22.51 24.94
CA PRO A 343 -20.37 23.59 25.91
C PRO A 343 -19.28 24.64 25.66
N SER A 344 -18.08 24.24 25.21
CA SER A 344 -17.01 25.18 24.81
C SER A 344 -17.44 26.03 23.61
N VAL A 345 -18.14 25.43 22.63
CA VAL A 345 -18.73 26.14 21.48
C VAL A 345 -19.80 27.14 21.93
N LYS A 346 -20.65 26.79 22.91
CA LYS A 346 -21.64 27.73 23.48
C LYS A 346 -20.99 28.93 24.20
N LYS A 347 -19.84 28.75 24.86
CA LYS A 347 -19.08 29.87 25.43
C LYS A 347 -18.54 30.82 24.34
N ILE A 348 -18.07 30.28 23.21
CA ILE A 348 -17.65 31.05 22.02
C ILE A 348 -18.83 31.71 21.30
N ALA A 349 -20.07 31.23 21.47
CA ALA A 349 -21.24 31.97 21.01
C ALA A 349 -21.62 33.12 21.96
N SER A 350 -21.30 33.01 23.26
CA SER A 350 -21.74 33.95 24.30
C SER A 350 -20.88 35.22 24.48
N TRP A 351 -19.64 35.26 23.96
CA TRP A 351 -18.76 36.45 24.03
C TRP A 351 -19.04 37.50 22.93
N LEU A 352 -19.92 37.20 21.96
CA LEU A 352 -20.27 38.14 20.90
C LEU A 352 -21.16 39.25 21.47
N PRO A 353 -20.78 40.53 21.32
CA PRO A 353 -21.51 41.63 21.92
C PRO A 353 -22.61 42.05 20.96
N PHE A 354 -23.76 42.45 21.50
CA PHE A 354 -25.01 42.78 20.78
C PHE A 354 -25.87 41.56 20.44
N GLY A 355 -26.96 41.41 21.21
CA GLY A 355 -28.07 40.50 20.93
C GLY A 355 -28.86 40.89 19.68
N LEU A 356 -28.21 40.84 18.52
CA LEU A 356 -28.88 40.50 17.27
C LEU A 356 -28.96 38.98 17.22
N GLY A 357 -30.12 38.46 16.79
CA GLY A 357 -30.56 37.08 17.02
C GLY A 357 -29.48 36.04 16.82
N THR A 358 -29.55 34.97 17.61
CA THR A 358 -28.80 33.73 17.39
C THR A 358 -28.59 33.49 15.90
N ASP A 359 -27.40 33.74 15.36
CA ASP A 359 -27.07 33.29 14.02
C ASP A 359 -26.98 31.77 14.11
N ILE A 360 -28.12 31.12 13.91
CA ILE A 360 -28.26 29.66 13.84
C ILE A 360 -27.19 29.11 12.89
N ALA A 361 -26.80 29.86 11.86
CA ALA A 361 -25.71 29.56 10.95
C ALA A 361 -24.33 29.46 11.64
N LEU A 362 -23.98 30.35 12.57
CA LEU A 362 -22.71 30.30 13.30
C LEU A 362 -22.69 29.16 14.32
N ALA A 363 -23.76 29.04 15.11
CA ALA A 363 -23.88 27.97 16.10
C ALA A 363 -23.93 26.60 15.41
N SER A 364 -24.60 26.47 14.26
CA SER A 364 -24.62 25.24 13.46
C SER A 364 -23.28 24.98 12.76
N ALA A 365 -22.57 25.98 12.24
CA ALA A 365 -21.25 25.81 11.64
C ALA A 365 -20.23 25.33 12.69
N LEU A 366 -20.14 25.99 13.84
CA LEU A 366 -19.26 25.57 14.93
C LEU A 366 -19.68 24.23 15.55
N ALA A 367 -20.99 23.97 15.69
CA ALA A 367 -21.48 22.66 16.11
C ALA A 367 -21.15 21.57 15.08
N SER A 368 -21.21 21.86 13.78
CA SER A 368 -20.84 20.92 12.71
C SER A 368 -19.34 20.59 12.74
N MET A 369 -18.49 21.59 13.00
CA MET A 369 -17.04 21.40 13.18
C MET A 369 -16.73 20.50 14.38
N ALA A 370 -17.44 20.70 15.49
CA ALA A 370 -17.24 19.94 16.73
C ALA A 370 -17.83 18.52 16.69
N THR A 371 -18.95 18.31 16.01
CA THR A 371 -19.63 17.00 15.92
C THR A 371 -19.14 16.15 14.75
N GLY A 372 -18.56 16.75 13.71
CA GLY A 372 -18.10 16.05 12.52
C GLY A 372 -16.87 15.17 12.76
N THR A 373 -15.94 15.58 13.62
CA THR A 373 -14.67 14.86 13.83
C THR A 373 -14.86 13.48 14.43
N ALA A 374 -15.63 13.39 15.52
CA ALA A 374 -15.96 12.13 16.18
C ALA A 374 -16.86 11.23 15.32
N ARG A 375 -17.75 11.83 14.50
CA ARG A 375 -18.57 11.06 13.56
C ARG A 375 -17.70 10.34 12.53
N VAL A 376 -16.82 11.08 11.85
CA VAL A 376 -15.90 10.50 10.85
C VAL A 376 -14.97 9.46 11.48
N ASP A 377 -14.45 9.71 12.68
CA ASP A 377 -13.60 8.74 13.39
C ASP A 377 -14.32 7.40 13.64
N ASN A 378 -15.56 7.45 14.14
CA ASN A 378 -16.39 6.26 14.36
C ASN A 378 -16.72 5.54 13.03
N GLU A 379 -17.03 6.28 11.97
CA GLU A 379 -17.30 5.73 10.64
C GLU A 379 -16.07 5.01 10.08
N MET A 380 -14.89 5.63 10.14
CA MET A 380 -13.63 5.04 9.68
C MET A 380 -13.23 3.82 10.51
N GLN A 381 -13.41 3.88 11.84
CA GLN A 381 -13.13 2.75 12.72
C GLN A 381 -14.03 1.55 12.39
N ARG A 382 -15.32 1.78 12.12
CA ARG A 382 -16.26 0.73 11.70
C ARG A 382 -15.92 0.18 10.32
N MET A 383 -15.62 1.07 9.36
CA MET A 383 -15.27 0.69 7.99
C MET A 383 -14.06 -0.24 7.94
N TYR A 384 -13.04 0.05 8.75
CA TYR A 384 -11.79 -0.71 8.77
C TYR A 384 -11.71 -1.75 9.89
N TYR A 385 -12.77 -1.94 10.66
CA TYR A 385 -12.83 -2.98 11.69
C TYR A 385 -12.76 -4.37 11.06
N GLY A 386 -11.80 -5.20 11.50
CA GLY A 386 -11.58 -6.53 10.94
C GLY A 386 -11.00 -6.55 9.52
N SER A 387 -10.76 -5.38 8.93
CA SER A 387 -10.07 -5.27 7.65
C SER A 387 -8.54 -5.41 7.82
N PRO A 388 -7.81 -5.70 6.74
CA PRO A 388 -6.35 -5.72 6.79
C PRO A 388 -5.73 -4.31 6.95
N THR A 389 -6.45 -3.24 6.60
CA THR A 389 -6.03 -1.85 6.74
C THR A 389 -6.02 -1.41 8.21
N ARG A 390 -4.91 -0.83 8.67
CA ARG A 390 -4.80 -0.33 10.04
C ARG A 390 -5.21 1.14 10.13
N TYR A 391 -6.34 1.42 10.76
CA TYR A 391 -6.73 2.78 11.13
C TYR A 391 -6.23 3.17 12.53
N SER A 392 -5.57 4.32 12.64
CA SER A 392 -5.09 4.88 13.91
C SER A 392 -5.40 6.37 14.03
N ARG A 393 -6.29 6.72 14.95
CA ARG A 393 -6.64 8.09 15.36
C ARG A 393 -5.86 8.51 16.61
N PHE A 394 -5.08 9.57 16.53
CA PHE A 394 -4.46 10.21 17.69
C PHE A 394 -5.13 11.56 17.92
N ASP A 395 -5.83 11.70 19.03
CA ASP A 395 -6.57 12.91 19.38
C ASP A 395 -6.47 13.13 20.88
N VAL A 396 -6.08 14.32 21.30
CA VAL A 396 -5.80 14.63 22.70
C VAL A 396 -7.10 15.11 23.36
N GLU A 397 -7.80 14.19 24.03
CA GLU A 397 -9.17 14.40 24.51
C GLU A 397 -9.27 15.26 25.79
N SER A 398 -8.31 15.15 26.71
CA SER A 398 -8.39 15.76 28.05
C SER A 398 -7.70 17.13 28.10
N GLY A 399 -8.39 18.16 28.60
CA GLY A 399 -7.84 19.49 28.92
C GLY A 399 -7.73 20.46 27.72
N LEU A 400 -7.52 19.96 26.50
CA LEU A 400 -7.44 20.81 25.29
C LEU A 400 -8.80 21.39 24.84
N ALA A 401 -9.92 20.83 25.31
CA ALA A 401 -11.26 21.35 25.05
C ALA A 401 -11.54 22.71 25.73
N ASP A 402 -10.80 23.03 26.79
CA ASP A 402 -10.89 24.30 27.52
C ASP A 402 -9.93 25.36 26.98
N VAL A 403 -8.97 24.96 26.14
CA VAL A 403 -8.08 25.87 25.40
C VAL A 403 -8.85 26.40 24.19
N SER A 404 -9.28 27.65 24.26
CA SER A 404 -9.91 28.33 23.12
C SER A 404 -8.96 28.35 21.93
N LEU A 405 -9.52 28.34 20.71
CA LEU A 405 -8.81 28.43 19.42
C LEU A 405 -7.87 29.65 19.28
N GLU A 406 -7.91 30.55 20.26
CA GLU A 406 -7.38 31.91 20.28
C GLU A 406 -6.23 32.10 21.29
N GLN A 407 -6.00 31.13 22.18
CA GLN A 407 -5.06 31.27 23.29
C GLN A 407 -3.67 30.75 22.90
N TRP A 408 -2.97 31.48 22.02
CA TRP A 408 -1.57 31.20 21.68
C TRP A 408 -0.66 31.19 22.94
N MET A 409 -1.03 31.97 23.96
CA MET A 409 -0.31 32.08 25.26
C MET A 409 -0.39 30.82 26.14
N LYS A 410 -1.06 29.76 25.69
CA LYS A 410 -1.15 28.47 26.39
C LYS A 410 -0.37 27.36 25.69
N GLU A 411 0.62 27.73 24.87
CA GLU A 411 1.51 26.76 24.23
C GLU A 411 2.07 25.74 25.22
N ASP A 412 2.57 26.19 26.38
CA ASP A 412 3.13 25.31 27.41
C ASP A 412 2.09 24.33 27.99
N GLU A 413 0.83 24.78 28.14
CA GLU A 413 -0.28 23.94 28.62
C GLU A 413 -0.66 22.89 27.57
N MET A 414 -0.76 23.27 26.30
CA MET A 414 -1.02 22.34 25.20
C MET A 414 0.10 21.32 25.05
N ALA A 415 1.35 21.77 25.20
CA ALA A 415 2.52 20.91 25.14
C ALA A 415 2.51 19.89 26.27
N ALA A 416 2.26 20.32 27.51
CA ALA A 416 2.18 19.44 28.67
C ALA A 416 1.06 18.39 28.54
N LEU A 417 -0.13 18.80 28.09
CA LEU A 417 -1.26 17.89 27.87
C LEU A 417 -0.97 16.87 26.76
N THR A 418 -0.35 17.32 25.67
CA THR A 418 0.01 16.44 24.54
C THR A 418 1.09 15.44 24.95
N GLU A 419 2.10 15.89 25.69
CA GLU A 419 3.15 15.01 26.22
C GLU A 419 2.59 13.97 27.20
N GLN A 420 1.68 14.39 28.10
CA GLN A 420 0.99 13.46 28.98
C GLN A 420 0.20 12.41 28.19
N TYR A 421 -0.50 12.82 27.14
CA TYR A 421 -1.24 11.91 26.26
C TYR A 421 -0.32 10.91 25.54
N MET A 422 0.80 11.36 24.99
CA MET A 422 1.73 10.48 24.27
C MET A 422 2.49 9.52 25.19
N ARG A 423 2.66 9.89 26.47
CA ARG A 423 3.22 9.03 27.52
C ARG A 423 2.23 7.99 28.06
N ASP A 424 0.95 8.11 27.77
CA ASP A 424 -0.05 7.12 28.18
C ASP A 424 0.33 5.73 27.63
N PRO A 425 0.33 4.65 28.46
CA PRO A 425 0.75 3.32 28.02
C PRO A 425 0.01 2.80 26.79
N HIS A 426 -1.28 3.14 26.63
CA HIS A 426 -2.05 2.72 25.46
C HIS A 426 -1.56 3.44 24.20
N GLN A 427 -1.27 4.73 24.28
CA GLN A 427 -0.76 5.51 23.16
C GLN A 427 0.67 5.12 22.78
N VAL A 428 1.55 4.86 23.76
CA VAL A 428 2.91 4.34 23.53
C VAL A 428 2.87 3.02 22.75
N LEU A 429 2.01 2.08 23.17
CA LEU A 429 1.84 0.80 22.48
C LEU A 429 1.29 0.98 21.06
N ARG A 430 0.34 1.92 20.88
CA ARG A 430 -0.24 2.24 19.57
C ARG A 430 0.80 2.83 18.62
N ALA A 431 1.56 3.84 19.06
CA ALA A 431 2.65 4.47 18.31
C ALA A 431 3.74 3.47 17.94
N ARG A 432 4.10 2.56 18.85
CA ARG A 432 5.04 1.47 18.58
C ARG A 432 4.53 0.51 17.51
N LYS A 433 3.29 0.03 17.61
CA LYS A 433 2.71 -0.87 16.59
C LYS A 433 2.60 -0.19 15.24
N LEU A 434 2.25 1.10 15.23
CA LEU A 434 2.19 1.91 14.02
C LEU A 434 3.56 2.04 13.37
N SER A 435 4.59 2.40 14.14
CA SER A 435 5.96 2.55 13.62
C SER A 435 6.52 1.23 13.09
N GLU A 436 6.29 0.11 13.77
CA GLU A 436 6.66 -1.22 13.27
C GLU A 436 5.98 -1.53 11.92
N LEU A 437 4.69 -1.18 11.76
CA LEU A 437 3.97 -1.33 10.50
C LEU A 437 4.52 -0.39 9.41
N MET A 438 4.73 0.89 9.71
CA MET A 438 5.28 1.88 8.78
C MET A 438 6.65 1.45 8.24
N VAL A 439 7.54 0.95 9.09
CA VAL A 439 8.88 0.48 8.67
C VAL A 439 8.82 -0.82 7.86
N LYS A 440 7.81 -1.67 8.08
CA LYS A 440 7.57 -2.85 7.24
C LYS A 440 7.03 -2.46 5.85
N LEU A 441 6.07 -1.54 5.79
CA LEU A 441 5.49 -1.05 4.54
C LEU A 441 6.49 -0.25 3.70
N SER A 442 7.40 0.48 4.35
CA SER A 442 8.41 1.32 3.66
C SER A 442 9.61 0.54 3.15
N ALA A 443 9.72 -0.74 3.47
CA ALA A 443 10.87 -1.56 3.10
C ALA A 443 10.62 -2.33 1.81
N LEU A 444 11.69 -2.54 1.04
CA LEU A 444 11.64 -3.63 0.07
C LEU A 444 11.43 -4.93 0.84
N PRO A 445 10.42 -5.73 0.45
CA PRO A 445 10.33 -7.07 0.96
C PRO A 445 11.64 -7.80 0.67
N PRO A 446 12.30 -8.40 1.67
CA PRO A 446 13.51 -9.15 1.42
C PRO A 446 13.17 -10.44 0.66
N LYS A 447 14.18 -11.06 0.06
CA LYS A 447 14.05 -12.45 -0.38
C LYS A 447 13.84 -13.32 0.85
N PHE A 448 12.86 -14.21 0.82
CA PHE A 448 12.62 -15.17 1.89
C PHE A 448 12.98 -16.56 1.40
N GLU A 449 13.66 -17.32 2.26
CA GLU A 449 13.89 -18.74 2.03
C GLU A 449 13.27 -19.55 3.17
N ILE A 450 12.56 -20.61 2.81
CA ILE A 450 11.88 -21.52 3.74
C ILE A 450 12.46 -22.91 3.52
N GLY A 451 13.30 -23.36 4.46
CA GLY A 451 13.90 -24.70 4.41
C GLY A 451 12.88 -25.83 4.43
N ALA A 452 13.27 -27.00 3.93
CA ALA A 452 12.40 -28.17 3.84
C ALA A 452 11.84 -28.60 5.21
N LEU A 453 12.66 -28.52 6.27
CA LEU A 453 12.24 -28.87 7.63
C LEU A 453 11.17 -27.94 8.24
N ALA A 454 10.88 -26.80 7.61
CA ALA A 454 9.75 -25.97 8.00
C ALA A 454 8.38 -26.62 7.66
N PHE A 455 8.39 -27.66 6.82
CA PHE A 455 7.19 -28.34 6.35
C PHE A 455 6.88 -29.54 7.22
N ARG A 456 5.61 -29.69 7.58
CA ARG A 456 5.11 -30.93 8.21
C ARG A 456 4.83 -31.97 7.13
N CYS A 457 5.30 -33.20 7.37
CA CYS A 457 5.15 -34.34 6.47
C CYS A 457 3.90 -35.16 6.78
N GLY A 458 3.07 -35.41 5.77
CA GLY A 458 1.84 -36.19 5.84
C GLY A 458 0.63 -35.40 6.35
N ILE A 459 -0.56 -35.92 6.08
CA ILE A 459 -1.83 -35.28 6.47
C ILE A 459 -2.05 -35.32 7.98
N ALA A 460 -1.64 -36.42 8.63
CA ALA A 460 -1.63 -36.57 10.08
C ALA A 460 -0.36 -35.99 10.75
N GLY A 461 0.60 -35.47 9.98
CA GLY A 461 1.90 -34.99 10.49
C GLY A 461 2.87 -36.08 10.93
N ARG A 462 2.60 -37.36 10.57
CA ARG A 462 3.39 -38.54 10.98
C ARG A 462 4.35 -39.07 9.91
N GLY A 463 4.43 -38.45 8.72
CA GLY A 463 5.18 -39.02 7.58
C GLY A 463 6.68 -39.24 7.81
N LEU A 464 7.30 -38.59 8.81
CA LEU A 464 8.68 -38.88 9.25
C LEU A 464 8.76 -40.12 10.16
N VAL A 465 7.74 -40.35 10.99
CA VAL A 465 7.65 -41.49 11.91
C VAL A 465 7.32 -42.77 11.14
N ASP A 466 6.50 -42.65 10.11
CA ASP A 466 6.02 -43.77 9.29
C ASP A 466 7.06 -44.19 8.22
N GLY A 467 8.19 -43.48 8.12
CA GLY A 467 9.28 -43.78 7.18
C GLY A 467 9.02 -43.38 5.72
N GLU A 468 7.88 -42.76 5.42
CA GLU A 468 7.53 -42.30 4.07
C GLU A 468 8.48 -41.21 3.55
N PHE A 469 8.87 -40.32 4.47
CA PHE A 469 9.85 -39.26 4.25
C PHE A 469 11.04 -39.44 5.19
N VAL A 470 12.23 -39.11 4.68
CA VAL A 470 13.48 -39.10 5.45
C VAL A 470 14.09 -37.71 5.39
N SER A 471 14.61 -37.23 6.51
CA SER A 471 15.43 -36.02 6.57
C SER A 471 16.88 -36.38 6.25
N GLU A 472 17.45 -35.75 5.24
CA GLU A 472 18.85 -35.95 4.82
C GLU A 472 19.59 -34.62 4.89
N GLU A 473 20.74 -34.59 5.56
CA GLU A 473 21.59 -33.39 5.67
C GLU A 473 22.61 -33.39 4.54
N LEU A 474 22.80 -32.27 3.85
CA LEU A 474 23.65 -32.11 2.68
C LEU A 474 24.73 -31.06 2.90
N ASP A 475 25.92 -31.33 2.36
CA ASP A 475 27.00 -30.35 2.24
C ASP A 475 26.97 -29.69 0.86
N PHE A 476 26.90 -28.36 0.78
CA PHE A 476 26.83 -27.63 -0.50
C PHE A 476 28.12 -27.66 -1.32
N LYS A 477 29.26 -28.05 -0.75
CA LYS A 477 30.51 -28.20 -1.51
C LYS A 477 30.48 -29.46 -2.38
N THR A 478 29.84 -30.50 -1.87
CA THR A 478 29.85 -31.85 -2.45
C THR A 478 28.50 -32.26 -3.03
N GLY A 479 27.39 -31.67 -2.57
CA GLY A 479 26.03 -32.03 -2.96
C GLY A 479 25.57 -33.38 -2.42
N PHE A 480 26.38 -34.02 -1.56
CA PHE A 480 26.13 -35.32 -0.95
C PHE A 480 25.66 -35.17 0.50
N PRO A 481 25.08 -36.25 1.06
CA PRO A 481 24.82 -36.28 2.48
C PRO A 481 26.09 -36.07 3.32
N LEU A 482 25.96 -35.36 4.44
CA LEU A 482 27.08 -35.10 5.35
C LEU A 482 27.78 -36.42 5.76
N GLY A 483 29.10 -36.48 5.57
CA GLY A 483 29.93 -37.65 5.87
C GLY A 483 30.10 -38.67 4.74
N VAL A 484 29.40 -38.54 3.61
CA VAL A 484 29.54 -39.43 2.45
C VAL A 484 30.67 -38.95 1.53
N ARG A 485 31.67 -39.81 1.28
CA ARG A 485 32.73 -39.55 0.29
C ARG A 485 32.34 -40.15 -1.06
N PRO A 486 32.30 -39.38 -2.16
CA PRO A 486 31.94 -39.89 -3.48
C PRO A 486 32.93 -40.97 -3.97
N THR A 487 32.42 -41.93 -4.74
CA THR A 487 33.25 -42.96 -5.38
C THR A 487 33.97 -42.42 -6.63
N LEU A 488 34.98 -43.14 -7.13
CA LEU A 488 35.69 -42.77 -8.37
C LEU A 488 34.76 -42.66 -9.60
N SER A 489 33.72 -43.48 -9.67
CA SER A 489 32.68 -43.40 -10.71
C SER A 489 31.78 -42.17 -10.54
N ASP A 490 31.47 -41.77 -9.30
CA ASP A 490 30.74 -40.52 -9.04
C ASP A 490 31.58 -39.30 -9.43
N HIS A 491 32.90 -39.37 -9.24
CA HIS A 491 33.85 -38.36 -9.70
C HIS A 491 33.89 -38.19 -11.23
N GLN A 492 33.66 -39.25 -12.01
CA GLN A 492 33.59 -39.17 -13.47
C GLN A 492 32.31 -38.45 -13.95
N ARG A 493 31.14 -38.77 -13.37
CA ARG A 493 29.89 -38.00 -13.62
C ARG A 493 30.00 -36.53 -13.21
N LEU A 494 30.75 -36.25 -12.14
CA LEU A 494 31.04 -34.90 -11.67
C LEU A 494 32.00 -34.14 -12.60
N THR A 495 32.76 -34.81 -13.46
CA THR A 495 33.70 -34.17 -14.40
C THR A 495 33.09 -33.92 -15.78
N GLU A 496 32.15 -34.77 -16.24
CA GLU A 496 31.42 -34.55 -17.51
C GLU A 496 30.54 -33.29 -17.49
N ASN A 497 30.07 -32.87 -16.32
CA ASN A 497 29.20 -31.68 -16.14
C ASN A 497 29.97 -30.46 -15.58
N ARG A 498 31.31 -30.42 -15.72
CA ARG A 498 32.19 -29.47 -15.03
C ARG A 498 32.80 -28.44 -15.98
N ASP A 499 32.43 -27.17 -15.83
CA ASP A 499 33.29 -26.05 -16.23
C ASP A 499 34.35 -25.81 -15.14
N THR A 500 35.52 -26.43 -15.36
CA THR A 500 36.87 -26.19 -14.82
C THR A 500 37.03 -25.28 -13.58
N SER A 501 36.49 -25.64 -12.40
CA SER A 501 36.99 -25.09 -11.13
C SER A 501 37.07 -26.13 -9.99
N PRO A 502 38.18 -26.16 -9.21
CA PRO A 502 38.35 -26.99 -8.01
C PRO A 502 37.58 -26.51 -6.77
N SER A 503 36.86 -25.38 -6.83
CA SER A 503 36.38 -24.65 -5.65
C SER A 503 34.95 -24.99 -5.13
N GLY A 504 34.43 -26.21 -5.31
CA GLY A 504 33.12 -26.60 -4.73
C GLY A 504 31.88 -26.07 -5.49
N LYS A 505 31.67 -26.56 -6.71
CA LYS A 505 30.46 -26.30 -7.53
C LYS A 505 29.60 -27.56 -7.69
N ALA A 506 29.30 -28.29 -6.62
CA ALA A 506 28.36 -29.41 -6.69
C ALA A 506 26.92 -28.91 -6.52
N GLY A 507 26.19 -28.83 -7.62
CA GLY A 507 24.82 -28.30 -7.70
C GLY A 507 24.66 -27.38 -8.90
N LEU A 508 24.82 -27.93 -10.11
CA LEU A 508 24.60 -27.21 -11.36
C LEU A 508 23.30 -27.72 -12.01
N ALA A 509 22.30 -26.86 -12.10
CA ALA A 509 21.21 -27.03 -13.04
C ALA A 509 21.63 -26.40 -14.37
N VAL A 510 21.35 -27.04 -15.50
CA VAL A 510 21.50 -26.39 -16.82
C VAL A 510 20.21 -25.64 -17.10
N ASP A 511 20.28 -24.31 -17.29
CA ASP A 511 19.12 -23.53 -17.73
C ASP A 511 18.69 -24.04 -19.12
N PRO A 512 17.48 -24.59 -19.26
CA PRO A 512 17.02 -25.17 -20.53
C PRO A 512 16.86 -24.13 -21.65
N ARG A 513 16.77 -22.82 -21.33
CA ARG A 513 16.66 -21.75 -22.34
C ARG A 513 18.01 -21.23 -22.81
N SER A 514 18.99 -21.12 -21.91
CA SER A 514 20.30 -20.55 -22.23
C SER A 514 21.42 -21.58 -22.38
N GLY A 515 21.19 -22.85 -21.98
CA GLY A 515 22.20 -23.90 -21.94
C GLY A 515 23.31 -23.65 -20.91
N ARG A 516 23.23 -22.59 -20.10
CA ARG A 516 24.26 -22.21 -19.13
C ARG A 516 24.02 -22.89 -17.79
N SER A 517 25.10 -23.31 -17.14
CA SER A 517 25.07 -23.90 -15.80
C SER A 517 24.73 -22.83 -14.76
N GLN A 518 23.61 -22.99 -14.04
CA GLN A 518 23.17 -22.14 -12.95
C GLN A 518 23.29 -22.90 -11.62
N LYS A 519 23.87 -22.24 -10.60
CA LYS A 519 23.98 -22.79 -9.25
C LYS A 519 22.62 -22.76 -8.56
N ILE A 520 21.98 -23.92 -8.44
CA ILE A 520 20.73 -24.09 -7.68
C ILE A 520 21.01 -25.05 -6.54
N LEU A 521 20.84 -24.57 -5.30
CA LEU A 521 21.03 -25.35 -4.09
C LEU A 521 19.75 -25.36 -3.26
N PRO A 522 19.54 -26.38 -2.40
CA PRO A 522 18.58 -26.33 -1.29
C PRO A 522 18.69 -25.05 -0.44
N VAL A 523 17.62 -24.71 0.28
CA VAL A 523 17.63 -23.56 1.19
C VAL A 523 18.57 -23.85 2.36
N ALA A 524 19.60 -23.03 2.50
CA ALA A 524 20.65 -23.19 3.49
C ALA A 524 20.17 -22.93 4.93
N VAL A 525 20.65 -23.74 5.87
CA VAL A 525 20.46 -23.56 7.31
C VAL A 525 21.81 -23.79 7.99
N ASP A 526 22.09 -23.00 9.03
CA ASP A 526 23.23 -23.24 9.92
C ASP A 526 22.88 -24.41 10.85
N LEU A 527 23.33 -25.62 10.50
CA LEU A 527 22.97 -26.85 11.22
C LEU A 527 23.90 -27.11 12.41
N ASP A 528 25.17 -26.73 12.30
CA ASP A 528 26.20 -26.97 13.31
C ASP A 528 26.43 -25.78 14.26
N GLY A 529 25.81 -24.63 14.00
CA GLY A 529 25.86 -23.44 14.83
C GLY A 529 27.17 -22.65 14.69
N ASP A 530 27.94 -22.89 13.62
CA ASP A 530 29.22 -22.23 13.38
C ASP A 530 29.08 -20.81 12.78
N GLY A 531 27.85 -20.39 12.50
CA GLY A 531 27.51 -19.11 11.90
C GLY A 531 27.61 -19.09 10.36
N ARG A 532 28.00 -20.21 9.73
CA ARG A 532 28.03 -20.40 8.28
C ARG A 532 26.78 -21.15 7.85
N ARG A 533 26.25 -20.76 6.69
CA ARG A 533 25.05 -21.39 6.09
C ARG A 533 25.45 -22.23 4.89
N GLU A 534 26.46 -23.08 5.07
CA GLU A 534 26.97 -23.94 3.99
C GLU A 534 26.36 -25.36 4.01
N GLU A 535 25.33 -25.58 4.83
CA GLU A 535 24.68 -26.87 5.05
C GLU A 535 23.16 -26.75 4.89
N SER A 536 22.49 -27.88 4.62
CA SER A 536 21.02 -27.90 4.51
C SER A 536 20.46 -29.27 4.81
N ALA A 537 19.31 -29.30 5.49
CA ALA A 537 18.49 -30.50 5.61
C ALA A 537 17.37 -30.50 4.56
N VAL A 538 17.20 -31.62 3.86
CA VAL A 538 16.20 -31.82 2.81
C VAL A 538 15.26 -32.96 3.19
N LEU A 539 14.05 -32.95 2.63
CA LEU A 539 13.08 -34.02 2.81
C LEU A 539 13.08 -34.92 1.57
N THR A 540 13.53 -36.16 1.73
CA THR A 540 13.57 -37.16 0.67
C THR A 540 12.36 -38.09 0.79
N CYS A 541 11.55 -38.16 -0.25
CA CYS A 541 10.41 -39.08 -0.32
C CYS A 541 10.89 -40.44 -0.83
N ARG A 542 10.89 -41.44 0.06
CA ARG A 542 11.28 -42.81 -0.27
C ARG A 542 10.10 -43.58 -0.84
N ARG A 543 8.98 -43.59 -0.12
CA ARG A 543 7.75 -44.31 -0.47
C ARG A 543 6.57 -43.68 0.28
N ALA A 544 5.74 -42.92 -0.44
CA ALA A 544 4.54 -42.31 0.13
C ALA A 544 3.32 -42.64 -0.75
N GLU A 545 2.26 -43.16 -0.15
CA GLU A 545 0.95 -43.28 -0.81
C GLU A 545 0.22 -41.92 -0.82
N ASN A 546 0.48 -41.09 0.21
CA ASN A 546 -0.16 -39.80 0.37
C ASN A 546 0.87 -38.67 0.56
N VAL A 547 1.24 -38.05 -0.56
CA VAL A 547 2.17 -36.91 -0.54
C VAL A 547 1.45 -35.65 -0.06
N CYS A 548 1.82 -35.18 1.12
CA CYS A 548 1.38 -33.89 1.65
C CYS A 548 2.49 -33.26 2.51
N LEU A 549 3.13 -32.20 2.00
CA LEU A 549 4.00 -31.32 2.77
C LEU A 549 3.29 -29.99 2.96
N ARG A 550 3.21 -29.45 4.18
CA ARG A 550 2.59 -28.13 4.42
C ARG A 550 3.39 -27.25 5.38
N ALA A 551 3.45 -25.97 5.08
CA ALA A 551 4.03 -24.94 5.95
C ALA A 551 3.17 -23.68 5.95
N LEU A 552 3.02 -23.06 7.12
CA LEU A 552 2.44 -21.72 7.26
C LEU A 552 3.56 -20.75 7.60
N ARG A 553 3.68 -19.68 6.83
CA ARG A 553 4.54 -18.54 7.17
C ARG A 553 3.70 -17.29 7.36
N THR A 554 3.98 -16.58 8.44
CA THR A 554 3.34 -15.31 8.80
C THR A 554 4.38 -14.21 8.93
N GLY A 555 3.95 -12.96 8.83
CA GLY A 555 4.85 -11.81 8.91
C GLY A 555 5.66 -11.55 7.64
N ILE A 556 5.27 -12.16 6.51
CA ILE A 556 5.81 -11.82 5.20
C ILE A 556 5.27 -10.43 4.84
N PRO A 557 6.11 -9.47 4.43
CA PRO A 557 5.65 -8.14 4.05
C PRO A 557 4.67 -8.22 2.88
N PRO A 558 3.66 -7.34 2.84
CA PRO A 558 2.69 -7.32 1.76
C PRO A 558 3.37 -6.96 0.42
N GLY A 559 2.88 -7.55 -0.67
CA GLY A 559 3.41 -7.33 -2.02
C GLY A 559 3.29 -8.57 -2.91
N LYS A 560 3.75 -8.45 -4.16
CA LYS A 560 3.82 -9.56 -5.11
C LYS A 560 5.14 -10.31 -4.95
N TYR A 561 5.06 -11.64 -5.00
CA TYR A 561 6.24 -12.50 -4.90
C TYR A 561 6.21 -13.57 -5.99
N ARG A 562 7.38 -13.79 -6.60
CA ARG A 562 7.65 -14.95 -7.42
C ARG A 562 8.09 -16.10 -6.52
N VAL A 563 7.40 -17.23 -6.63
CA VAL A 563 7.66 -18.41 -5.79
C VAL A 563 8.41 -19.46 -6.57
N LYS A 564 9.51 -19.93 -5.99
CA LYS A 564 10.40 -20.96 -6.56
C LYS A 564 10.55 -22.11 -5.58
N PHE A 565 10.11 -23.30 -5.98
CA PHE A 565 10.27 -24.53 -5.21
C PHE A 565 11.57 -25.23 -5.65
N ILE A 566 12.39 -25.63 -4.68
CA ILE A 566 13.66 -26.30 -4.96
C ILE A 566 13.48 -27.79 -4.75
N VAL A 567 13.69 -28.59 -5.80
CA VAL A 567 13.53 -30.04 -5.76
C VAL A 567 14.63 -30.75 -6.51
N CYS A 568 14.83 -32.02 -6.18
CA CYS A 568 15.71 -32.93 -6.90
C CYS A 568 14.88 -34.17 -7.30
N PHE A 569 15.03 -34.62 -8.55
CA PHE A 569 14.35 -35.81 -9.07
C PHE A 569 15.38 -36.88 -9.42
N PHE A 570 15.10 -38.11 -9.03
CA PHE A 570 15.94 -39.26 -9.32
C PHE A 570 15.11 -40.52 -9.56
N ASP A 571 15.78 -41.54 -10.09
CA ASP A 571 15.18 -42.84 -10.34
C ASP A 571 15.02 -43.60 -9.01
N PRO A 572 13.78 -43.94 -8.59
CA PRO A 572 13.54 -44.64 -7.33
C PRO A 572 14.24 -46.01 -7.28
N ALA A 573 14.42 -46.69 -8.43
CA ALA A 573 15.02 -48.03 -8.47
C ALA A 573 16.54 -48.06 -8.27
N LYS A 574 17.24 -46.94 -8.55
CA LYS A 574 18.73 -46.89 -8.50
C LYS A 574 19.31 -46.48 -7.15
N ASN A 575 18.52 -45.85 -6.28
CA ASN A 575 18.99 -45.23 -5.02
C ASN A 575 18.58 -45.99 -3.73
N LEU A 576 18.03 -47.20 -3.85
CA LEU A 576 17.76 -48.09 -2.71
C LEU A 576 19.01 -48.82 -2.20
N ILE A 577 20.12 -48.82 -2.96
CA ILE A 577 21.31 -49.63 -2.67
C ILE A 577 22.29 -48.94 -1.70
N THR A 578 22.17 -47.63 -1.45
CA THR A 578 23.17 -46.86 -0.67
C THR A 578 22.80 -46.57 0.78
N GLY A 579 21.70 -47.15 1.28
CA GLY A 579 21.11 -46.82 2.59
C GLY A 579 21.54 -47.68 3.80
N ALA A 580 22.58 -48.52 3.71
CA ALA A 580 23.03 -49.32 4.85
C ALA A 580 24.55 -49.39 4.96
N GLY A 581 25.14 -48.48 5.74
CA GLY A 581 26.48 -48.67 6.28
C GLY A 581 26.45 -49.79 7.32
N THR A 582 26.80 -51.01 6.92
CA THR A 582 27.38 -52.00 7.85
C THR A 582 28.63 -52.57 7.22
N THR A 583 29.76 -52.21 7.83
CA THR A 583 31.04 -52.89 7.67
C THR A 583 30.88 -54.37 8.04
N LYS A 584 31.20 -55.27 7.12
CA LYS A 584 31.85 -56.55 7.44
C LYS A 584 32.49 -57.14 6.18
N ALA A 585 33.82 -57.13 6.17
CA ALA A 585 34.61 -58.07 5.41
C ALA A 585 34.44 -59.46 6.05
N GLY A 586 34.25 -60.49 5.21
CA GLY A 586 34.15 -61.88 5.63
C GLY A 586 33.64 -62.75 4.50
N GLU A 587 34.56 -63.45 3.85
CA GLU A 587 34.30 -64.53 2.89
C GLU A 587 33.39 -65.60 3.51
N GLY A 588 32.39 -66.07 2.77
CA GLY A 588 31.52 -67.16 3.21
C GLY A 588 30.34 -67.37 2.27
N SER A 589 30.42 -68.42 1.45
CA SER A 589 29.34 -68.91 0.60
C SER A 589 28.10 -69.33 1.41
N ALA A 590 26.94 -68.73 1.12
CA ALA A 590 25.63 -69.37 1.27
C ALA A 590 24.57 -68.62 0.46
N SER A 591 23.77 -69.39 -0.29
CA SER A 591 22.59 -69.05 -1.09
C SER A 591 21.83 -67.79 -0.67
N GLY A 592 21.85 -66.78 -1.56
CA GLY A 592 21.07 -65.56 -1.45
C GLY A 592 19.58 -65.79 -1.75
N SER A 593 18.74 -65.43 -0.78
CA SER A 593 17.35 -65.07 -1.00
C SER A 593 17.27 -63.76 -1.79
N ASP A 594 16.53 -63.76 -2.90
CA ASP A 594 16.20 -62.58 -3.70
C ASP A 594 15.74 -61.40 -2.83
N GLN A 595 16.52 -60.32 -2.82
CA GLN A 595 16.00 -59.00 -2.44
C GLN A 595 15.14 -58.49 -3.59
N GLN A 596 13.84 -58.73 -3.47
CA GLN A 596 12.82 -58.20 -4.37
C GLN A 596 12.95 -56.67 -4.50
N VAL A 597 13.26 -56.22 -5.72
CA VAL A 597 13.06 -54.83 -6.13
C VAL A 597 11.57 -54.53 -6.01
N ASP A 598 11.21 -53.48 -5.27
CA ASP A 598 9.84 -53.07 -5.02
C ASP A 598 9.28 -52.39 -6.28
N ASP A 599 8.85 -53.20 -7.26
CA ASP A 599 8.35 -52.81 -8.59
C ASP A 599 7.13 -51.86 -8.58
N ASN A 600 6.63 -51.49 -7.40
CA ASN A 600 5.37 -50.76 -7.23
C ASN A 600 5.53 -49.24 -6.97
N ILE A 601 6.76 -48.71 -6.94
CA ILE A 601 7.02 -47.28 -6.73
C ILE A 601 6.95 -46.53 -8.06
N ARG A 602 5.95 -45.65 -8.21
CA ARG A 602 5.79 -44.81 -9.40
C ARG A 602 6.65 -43.54 -9.32
N PRO A 603 7.09 -43.00 -10.47
CA PRO A 603 7.76 -41.71 -10.51
C PRO A 603 6.83 -40.59 -10.02
N PRO A 604 7.39 -39.48 -9.50
CA PRO A 604 6.68 -38.35 -8.89
C PRO A 604 6.00 -37.44 -9.93
N THR A 605 5.26 -38.06 -10.83
CA THR A 605 4.42 -37.40 -11.81
C THR A 605 3.15 -36.91 -11.12
N GLU A 606 2.70 -35.72 -11.51
CA GLU A 606 1.52 -35.01 -11.00
C GLU A 606 1.66 -34.43 -9.58
N LEU A 607 2.89 -34.25 -9.09
CA LEU A 607 3.10 -33.40 -7.93
C LEU A 607 2.64 -31.96 -8.21
N VAL A 608 1.94 -31.37 -7.26
CA VAL A 608 1.44 -30.00 -7.31
C VAL A 608 2.04 -29.21 -6.16
N PHE A 609 2.82 -28.19 -6.51
CA PHE A 609 3.40 -27.23 -5.59
C PHE A 609 2.49 -26.00 -5.55
N SER A 610 1.90 -25.72 -4.39
CA SER A 610 0.89 -24.68 -4.23
C SER A 610 1.30 -23.66 -3.18
N VAL A 611 0.99 -22.40 -3.43
CA VAL A 611 1.22 -21.28 -2.50
C VAL A 611 0.07 -20.28 -2.62
N GLY A 612 -0.44 -19.82 -1.49
CA GLY A 612 -1.54 -18.86 -1.50
C GLY A 612 -2.01 -18.48 -0.11
N LYS A 613 -3.07 -17.67 -0.06
CA LYS A 613 -3.68 -17.25 1.19
C LYS A 613 -4.43 -18.42 1.85
N PRO A 614 -4.14 -18.77 3.11
CA PRO A 614 -4.87 -19.81 3.82
C PRO A 614 -6.28 -19.35 4.19
N PHE A 615 -7.28 -20.24 4.16
CA PHE A 615 -8.64 -19.92 4.63
C PHE A 615 -8.67 -19.59 6.13
N ASP A 616 -7.86 -20.28 6.93
CA ASP A 616 -7.72 -20.05 8.36
C ASP A 616 -6.28 -20.28 8.81
N THR A 617 -5.61 -19.21 9.24
CA THR A 617 -4.21 -19.25 9.70
C THR A 617 -4.02 -20.04 10.99
N LYS A 618 -5.04 -20.16 11.85
CA LYS A 618 -4.93 -20.87 13.13
C LYS A 618 -4.95 -22.38 12.94
N THR A 619 -5.77 -22.87 12.00
CA THR A 619 -5.96 -24.31 11.79
C THR A 619 -5.19 -24.86 10.60
N PHE A 620 -4.65 -24.03 9.71
CA PHE A 620 -3.97 -24.48 8.48
C PHE A 620 -2.98 -25.64 8.68
N GLY A 621 -2.12 -25.54 9.70
CA GLY A 621 -1.07 -26.54 9.98
C GLY A 621 -1.56 -27.83 10.64
N SER A 622 -2.75 -27.85 11.24
CA SER A 622 -3.28 -28.98 12.02
C SER A 622 -4.61 -29.52 11.51
N ARG A 623 -5.28 -28.81 10.60
CA ARG A 623 -6.57 -29.21 10.03
C ARG A 623 -6.44 -30.58 9.37
N PHE A 624 -7.25 -31.52 9.84
CA PHE A 624 -7.38 -32.85 9.25
C PHE A 624 -8.23 -32.76 7.98
N VAL A 625 -7.81 -33.47 6.93
CA VAL A 625 -8.53 -33.57 5.66
C VAL A 625 -8.56 -35.04 5.28
N ASP A 626 -9.76 -35.61 5.18
CA ASP A 626 -9.93 -36.99 4.72
C ASP A 626 -9.73 -37.06 3.21
N VAL A 627 -8.63 -37.69 2.79
CA VAL A 627 -8.28 -37.84 1.37
C VAL A 627 -9.18 -38.77 0.58
N LYS A 628 -9.90 -39.67 1.27
CA LYS A 628 -10.86 -40.55 0.59
C LYS A 628 -12.09 -39.76 0.16
N ILE A 629 -12.43 -38.70 0.89
CA ILE A 629 -13.53 -37.78 0.56
C ILE A 629 -13.03 -36.66 -0.36
N THR A 630 -11.89 -36.05 -0.03
CA THR A 630 -11.33 -34.91 -0.76
C THR A 630 -9.89 -35.21 -1.21
N PRO A 631 -9.71 -35.80 -2.41
CA PRO A 631 -8.40 -36.27 -2.86
C PRO A 631 -7.43 -35.15 -3.25
N ASP A 632 -7.92 -33.94 -3.55
CA ASP A 632 -7.11 -32.73 -3.70
C ASP A 632 -7.32 -31.81 -2.49
N VAL A 633 -6.30 -31.68 -1.65
CA VAL A 633 -6.36 -30.94 -0.38
C VAL A 633 -6.28 -29.41 -0.59
N VAL A 634 -5.75 -28.95 -1.72
CA VAL A 634 -5.45 -27.52 -1.94
C VAL A 634 -6.71 -26.63 -1.87
N PRO A 635 -7.84 -26.94 -2.55
CA PRO A 635 -9.07 -26.16 -2.46
C PRO A 635 -9.70 -26.10 -1.05
N VAL A 636 -9.28 -26.98 -0.13
CA VAL A 636 -9.80 -27.02 1.24
C VAL A 636 -9.03 -26.08 2.17
N LEU A 637 -7.75 -25.87 1.89
CA LEU A 637 -6.82 -25.15 2.77
C LEU A 637 -6.42 -23.77 2.27
N LEU A 638 -6.39 -23.56 0.96
CA LEU A 638 -6.02 -22.30 0.32
C LEU A 638 -7.17 -21.69 -0.47
N HIS A 639 -7.20 -20.35 -0.54
CA HIS A 639 -8.12 -19.63 -1.39
C HIS A 639 -7.95 -19.99 -2.89
N PRO A 640 -8.97 -19.74 -3.73
CA PRO A 640 -8.95 -20.06 -5.16
C PRO A 640 -7.86 -19.35 -5.98
N ASP A 641 -7.32 -18.24 -5.47
CA ASP A 641 -6.23 -17.46 -6.06
C ASP A 641 -4.84 -18.07 -5.85
N ALA A 642 -4.76 -19.22 -5.16
CA ALA A 642 -3.49 -19.90 -4.91
C ALA A 642 -2.79 -20.31 -6.20
N VAL A 643 -1.51 -19.95 -6.31
CA VAL A 643 -0.64 -20.36 -7.41
C VAL A 643 -0.37 -21.85 -7.29
N ARG A 644 -0.59 -22.60 -8.37
CA ARG A 644 -0.36 -24.05 -8.44
C ARG A 644 0.59 -24.40 -9.58
N VAL A 645 1.65 -25.11 -9.27
CA VAL A 645 2.68 -25.52 -10.23
C VAL A 645 2.72 -27.04 -10.30
N ARG A 646 2.26 -27.60 -11.41
CA ARG A 646 2.21 -29.05 -11.61
C ARG A 646 3.48 -29.58 -12.28
N VAL A 647 4.02 -30.67 -11.76
CA VAL A 647 5.10 -31.44 -12.39
C VAL A 647 4.48 -32.60 -13.19
N GLY A 648 4.32 -32.40 -14.49
CA GLY A 648 3.85 -33.45 -15.41
C GLY A 648 4.97 -34.42 -15.81
N ARG A 649 4.61 -35.43 -16.63
CA ARG A 649 5.55 -36.45 -17.15
C ARG A 649 6.74 -35.85 -17.90
N SER A 650 6.50 -34.87 -18.79
CA SER A 650 7.57 -34.18 -19.52
C SER A 650 8.54 -33.47 -18.57
N ARG A 651 8.01 -32.67 -17.63
CA ARG A 651 8.83 -31.89 -16.69
C ARG A 651 9.66 -32.79 -15.77
N TYR A 652 9.14 -33.96 -15.38
CA TYR A 652 9.92 -34.96 -14.65
C TYR A 652 11.02 -35.57 -15.53
N ALA A 653 10.68 -36.06 -16.73
CA ALA A 653 11.64 -36.68 -17.64
C ALA A 653 12.80 -35.74 -17.99
N ASP A 654 12.50 -34.45 -18.22
CA ASP A 654 13.50 -33.43 -18.55
C ASP A 654 14.46 -33.12 -17.39
N ARG A 655 14.03 -33.34 -16.13
CA ARG A 655 14.76 -32.91 -14.93
C ARG A 655 15.32 -34.07 -14.11
N ASN A 656 14.91 -35.31 -14.42
CA ASN A 656 15.36 -36.51 -13.73
C ASN A 656 16.89 -36.67 -13.86
N GLY A 657 17.57 -36.88 -12.74
CA GLY A 657 19.02 -37.07 -12.70
C GLY A 657 19.86 -35.82 -12.97
N ARG A 658 19.25 -34.63 -13.09
CA ARG A 658 19.97 -33.36 -13.30
C ARG A 658 20.33 -32.62 -11.99
N GLY A 659 20.12 -33.25 -10.83
CA GLY A 659 20.35 -32.65 -9.52
C GLY A 659 19.24 -31.67 -9.11
N TRP A 660 19.61 -30.64 -8.36
CA TRP A 660 18.71 -29.64 -7.81
C TRP A 660 18.21 -28.66 -8.87
N VAL A 661 16.89 -28.45 -8.92
CA VAL A 661 16.22 -27.58 -9.90
C VAL A 661 15.19 -26.69 -9.21
N GLU A 662 15.00 -25.48 -9.75
CA GLU A 662 13.91 -24.59 -9.36
C GLU A 662 12.66 -24.87 -10.21
N ILE A 663 11.51 -24.96 -9.54
CA ILE A 663 10.20 -25.00 -10.16
C ILE A 663 9.46 -23.72 -9.79
N ALA A 664 9.21 -22.88 -10.78
CA ALA A 664 8.36 -21.71 -10.65
C ALA A 664 7.11 -21.88 -11.52
N GLY A 665 6.03 -21.22 -11.12
CA GLY A 665 4.88 -20.97 -11.98
C GLY A 665 5.08 -19.67 -12.76
N ASP A 666 4.25 -19.45 -13.78
CA ASP A 666 4.22 -18.20 -14.53
C ASP A 666 3.44 -17.10 -13.80
N VAL A 667 2.80 -17.44 -12.66
CA VAL A 667 1.92 -16.56 -11.88
C VAL A 667 2.57 -16.22 -10.54
N GLU A 668 2.47 -14.96 -10.15
CA GLU A 668 2.98 -14.40 -8.90
C GLU A 668 1.95 -14.54 -7.78
N VAL A 669 2.41 -14.70 -6.54
CA VAL A 669 1.52 -14.75 -5.38
C VAL A 669 1.44 -13.37 -4.74
N GLU A 670 0.22 -12.92 -4.44
CA GLU A 670 0.00 -11.69 -3.68
C GLU A 670 -0.05 -11.99 -2.18
N VAL A 671 0.77 -11.27 -1.42
CA VAL A 671 0.76 -11.32 0.04
C VAL A 671 -0.02 -10.12 0.55
N GLY A 672 -1.11 -10.40 1.27
CA GLY A 672 -1.92 -9.39 1.92
C GLY A 672 -1.26 -8.79 3.17
N LEU A 673 -1.95 -7.82 3.78
CA LEU A 673 -1.49 -7.14 5.00
C LEU A 673 -1.46 -8.05 6.25
N ASP A 674 -2.15 -9.19 6.23
CA ASP A 674 -2.03 -10.26 7.22
C ASP A 674 -0.66 -10.97 7.16
N GLY A 675 0.04 -10.84 6.02
CA GLY A 675 1.39 -11.35 5.82
C GLY A 675 1.48 -12.86 5.90
N ALA A 676 0.38 -13.56 5.64
CA ALA A 676 0.25 -15.00 5.82
C ALA A 676 0.22 -15.74 4.47
N LEU A 677 1.13 -16.70 4.29
CA LEU A 677 1.15 -17.62 3.15
C LEU A 677 1.13 -19.06 3.63
N GLY A 678 0.21 -19.84 3.07
CA GLY A 678 0.21 -21.28 3.15
C GLY A 678 0.94 -21.88 1.96
N LEU A 679 1.87 -22.79 2.22
CA LEU A 679 2.63 -23.53 1.21
C LEU A 679 2.27 -25.00 1.30
N LEU A 680 2.03 -25.64 0.15
CA LEU A 680 1.71 -27.06 0.04
C LEU A 680 2.50 -27.74 -1.07
N VAL A 681 2.93 -28.97 -0.84
CA VAL A 681 3.36 -29.91 -1.87
C VAL A 681 2.49 -31.14 -1.76
N THR A 682 1.69 -31.41 -2.79
CA THR A 682 0.67 -32.47 -2.75
C THR A 682 0.67 -33.31 -4.00
N LYS A 683 0.16 -34.54 -3.90
CA LYS A 683 -0.32 -35.33 -5.04
C LYS A 683 -1.78 -35.66 -4.80
N LYS A 684 -2.59 -35.71 -5.86
CA LYS A 684 -3.95 -36.23 -5.76
C LYS A 684 -3.90 -37.67 -5.23
N PHE A 685 -4.63 -37.96 -4.16
CA PHE A 685 -4.63 -39.28 -3.54
C PHE A 685 -5.27 -40.33 -4.48
N GLU A 686 -4.60 -41.46 -4.62
CA GLU A 686 -5.04 -42.63 -5.40
C GLU A 686 -4.72 -43.89 -4.61
N GLU A 687 -5.73 -44.71 -4.34
CA GLU A 687 -5.56 -45.93 -3.53
C GLU A 687 -4.63 -46.93 -4.24
N GLY A 688 -3.63 -47.44 -3.50
CA GLY A 688 -2.65 -48.39 -4.02
C GLY A 688 -1.55 -47.78 -4.90
N VAL A 689 -1.50 -46.45 -5.04
CA VAL A 689 -0.44 -45.76 -5.80
C VAL A 689 0.62 -45.21 -4.86
N VAL A 690 1.80 -45.82 -4.90
CA VAL A 690 2.98 -45.36 -4.15
C VAL A 690 3.86 -44.48 -5.02
N VAL A 691 4.35 -43.37 -4.46
CA VAL A 691 5.27 -42.45 -5.12
C VAL A 691 6.58 -42.33 -4.34
N GLY A 692 7.69 -42.23 -5.06
CA GLY A 692 9.03 -42.01 -4.50
C GLY A 692 9.96 -41.33 -5.50
N GLY A 693 11.25 -41.24 -5.20
CA GLY A 693 12.26 -40.78 -6.17
C GLY A 693 12.41 -39.25 -6.29
N TRP A 694 12.19 -38.51 -5.20
CA TRP A 694 12.42 -37.06 -5.18
C TRP A 694 12.80 -36.54 -3.80
N SER A 695 13.51 -35.41 -3.79
CA SER A 695 13.86 -34.66 -2.58
C SER A 695 13.38 -33.21 -2.67
N PHE A 696 12.97 -32.66 -1.55
CA PHE A 696 12.51 -31.29 -1.40
C PHE A 696 13.51 -30.46 -0.60
N GLY A 697 14.01 -29.38 -1.19
CA GLY A 697 15.02 -28.50 -0.61
C GLY A 697 14.47 -27.20 -0.02
N GLY A 698 13.16 -26.93 -0.17
CA GLY A 698 12.50 -25.74 0.36
C GLY A 698 11.94 -24.81 -0.72
N VAL A 699 11.63 -23.58 -0.31
CA VAL A 699 10.97 -22.56 -1.15
C VAL A 699 11.67 -21.22 -1.02
N ARG A 700 11.88 -20.55 -2.16
CA ARG A 700 12.28 -19.14 -2.23
C ARG A 700 11.11 -18.27 -2.64
N LEU A 701 10.92 -17.17 -1.94
CA LEU A 701 10.01 -16.09 -2.29
C LEU A 701 10.86 -14.89 -2.68
N GLU A 702 10.81 -14.53 -3.97
CA GLU A 702 11.49 -13.35 -4.48
C GLU A 702 10.46 -12.25 -4.68
N PRO A 703 10.65 -11.06 -4.07
CA PRO A 703 9.75 -9.94 -4.29
C PRO A 703 9.81 -9.52 -5.76
N VAL A 704 8.65 -9.14 -6.31
CA VAL A 704 8.55 -8.59 -7.65
C VAL A 704 8.28 -7.11 -7.55
N PHE A 705 9.11 -6.34 -8.24
CA PHE A 705 8.99 -4.90 -8.40
C PHE A 705 8.71 -4.71 -9.89
N ASP A 706 7.46 -4.44 -10.27
CA ASP A 706 7.16 -4.10 -11.66
C ASP A 706 7.96 -2.81 -12.00
N GLU A 707 8.72 -2.83 -13.09
CA GLU A 707 9.55 -1.70 -13.57
C GLU A 707 8.70 -0.52 -14.06
#